data_AF-A0A7V9FBJ8-F1
#
_entry.id   AF-A0A7V9FBJ8-F1
#
_cell.length_a   1.000
_cell.length_b   1.000
_cell.length_c   1.000
_cell.angle_alpha   90.00
_cell.angle_beta   90.00
_cell.angle_gamma   90.00
#
_symmetry.space_group_name_H-M   'P 1'
#
loop_
_entity.id
_entity.type
_entity.pdbx_description
1 polymer ?
#
loop_
_entity_poly.entity_id
_entity_poly.type
_entity_poly.pdbx_seq_one_letter_code
_entity_poly.pdbx_strand_id
1 'polypeptide(L)'
;MRIFQKIENLSRDEFHARLLWGMDQPWEPQRYQSDKWLMLDRPVSEILTQNDSNWNGPAVRNGLLAMLSWMLAIEIIGLSVLPLAATLLRRSPDRGAFSARLLGIVIVGWLVWIGASVGFWTASIWSTFIILAALAALSWGFWLSKPLSIRRSMLPSRASYLGGAAIYGGLFVLFLTFRALYPDFWQTYYGGEKPFELAYLRAVANSAEFPAYDPWYAGGFINYYYYGWHLVASVTKLSGVGVSMGFQLAAAMLAALVGLQCFAVTGLLARYGRRGWLVGAIPITGFLTAFLVLVAGNLDGVRQLAEHGTQAADRFDFWRSTRVVDFTINEFPYFSQIWADVHPHVINLPICVLLLTLLSHLVVHVRREIAGERPESVLQPLYLFTIALVLGTIFVTNSWDAPLAAGLTIGAYVYAGALRGGWNIATGLGAGLLVAIAALALFAPFYSHFYSVVDGVATTTEGSSVGQFMTHWGIFILIVVAVTISAALRNRLSRHGANSGMLTGAVCFAGGGTTALVLAVQESPPALVPFITTLLVATAFIVIGAVVARPTRLSPWLMALTIAFAAATGFLAPVRPAASLVAAIATVAVMFALRRWRHPQTFVPWALIAIACVTIAAVELLYVADDLRNSPWERMNSVFKFYLQAWMLFGIGAAVLLGRVIRGASSTSRSRSARFLTMGILGFALIAGIIYPVFGTPARLSQDMESSPLSLTLDGYSWMEGGSIQNATGDTISFGGDLAAIEWLNMNTSGTPVLLEAAIGPYRGNGSRISSATGLPAVLGWDRHQSQQRYEQGISHRMQDVEAIYNSTDPDAKLEALRRYDVRYVIVGDVERYWNS
;
A
#
# COMPACT_ATOMS: atom_id res chain seq x y z
N MET A 1 27.27 -4.85 0.90
CA MET A 1 28.20 -5.88 1.41
C MET A 1 29.27 -5.13 2.17
N ARG A 2 29.30 -5.20 3.51
CA ARG A 2 30.48 -4.72 4.24
C ARG A 2 31.49 -5.85 4.16
N ILE A 3 32.38 -5.77 3.18
CA ILE A 3 33.50 -6.69 3.08
C ILE A 3 34.47 -6.22 4.15
N PHE A 4 34.42 -6.86 5.31
CA PHE A 4 35.43 -6.67 6.33
C PHE A 4 36.67 -7.43 5.86
N GLN A 5 37.66 -6.70 5.38
CA GLN A 5 38.98 -7.27 5.17
C GLN A 5 39.61 -7.44 6.55
N LYS A 6 39.95 -8.69 6.90
CA LYS A 6 40.79 -8.95 8.07
C LYS A 6 42.17 -8.37 7.81
N ILE A 7 42.38 -7.14 8.29
CA ILE A 7 43.61 -6.37 8.12
C ILE A 7 44.65 -6.70 9.19
N GLU A 8 44.23 -7.30 10.31
CA GLU A 8 45.10 -7.59 11.45
C GLU A 8 44.57 -8.81 12.23
N ASN A 9 45.48 -9.65 12.72
CA ASN A 9 45.16 -10.64 13.75
C ASN A 9 45.32 -9.95 15.11
N LEU A 10 44.21 -9.74 15.81
CA LEU A 10 44.26 -9.22 17.17
C LEU A 10 44.66 -10.34 18.13
N SER A 11 45.58 -10.07 19.04
CA SER A 11 45.77 -10.91 20.22
C SER A 11 44.48 -10.91 21.07
N ARG A 12 44.31 -11.93 21.92
CA ARG A 12 43.15 -12.03 22.82
C ARG A 12 42.99 -10.76 23.68
N ASP A 13 44.11 -10.19 24.11
CA ASP A 13 44.14 -8.99 24.96
C ASP A 13 43.77 -7.72 24.17
N GLU A 14 44.24 -7.57 22.93
CA GLU A 14 43.83 -6.45 22.06
C GLU A 14 42.36 -6.53 21.67
N PHE A 15 41.86 -7.73 21.40
CA PHE A 15 40.45 -7.95 21.11
C PHE A 15 39.58 -7.58 22.32
N HIS A 16 39.95 -8.04 23.52
CA HIS A 16 39.30 -7.65 24.76
C HIS A 16 39.38 -6.14 25.02
N ALA A 17 40.54 -5.50 24.85
CA ALA A 17 40.69 -4.07 25.06
C ALA A 17 39.82 -3.23 24.11
N ARG A 18 39.71 -3.63 22.83
CA ARG A 18 38.85 -2.96 21.86
C ARG A 18 37.35 -3.19 22.14
N LEU A 19 36.98 -4.34 22.69
CA LEU A 19 35.61 -4.62 23.13
C LEU A 19 35.24 -3.89 24.42
N LEU A 20 36.16 -3.80 25.39
CA LEU A 20 35.95 -3.11 26.66
C LEU A 20 35.59 -1.64 26.43
N TRP A 21 36.27 -0.96 25.49
CA TRP A 21 35.87 0.39 25.09
C TRP A 21 34.41 0.45 24.63
N GLY A 22 33.96 -0.53 23.84
CA GLY A 22 32.58 -0.66 23.37
C GLY A 22 31.57 -1.02 24.46
N MET A 23 31.98 -1.80 25.47
CA MET A 23 31.17 -2.16 26.64
C MET A 23 31.05 -1.00 27.64
N ASP A 24 32.08 -0.15 27.72
CA ASP A 24 32.12 1.06 28.54
C ASP A 24 31.44 2.24 27.85
N GLN A 25 31.11 2.13 26.55
CA GLN A 25 30.24 3.12 25.92
C GLN A 25 28.85 3.01 26.54
N PRO A 26 28.21 4.14 26.90
CA PRO A 26 26.81 4.12 27.31
C PRO A 26 25.97 3.53 26.18
N TRP A 27 25.49 2.31 26.38
CA TRP A 27 24.50 1.68 25.52
C TRP A 27 23.13 2.09 26.05
N GLU A 28 22.49 3.04 25.36
CA GLU A 28 21.06 3.26 25.55
C GLU A 28 20.32 2.21 24.72
N PRO A 29 19.44 1.39 25.33
CA PRO A 29 18.55 0.53 24.56
C PRO A 29 17.81 1.40 23.56
N GLN A 30 17.93 1.09 22.27
CA GLN A 30 17.28 1.92 21.25
C GLN A 30 15.75 1.90 21.33
N ARG A 31 15.16 1.01 22.14
CA ARG A 31 13.71 0.85 22.34
C ARG A 31 13.39 0.48 23.79
N TYR A 32 12.29 1.01 24.33
CA TYR A 32 11.77 0.65 25.66
C TYR A 32 11.18 -0.76 25.69
N GLN A 33 11.54 -1.61 26.66
CA GLN A 33 10.93 -2.95 26.79
C GLN A 33 9.41 -2.86 26.99
N SER A 34 8.65 -3.67 26.24
CA SER A 34 7.20 -3.76 26.37
C SER A 34 6.79 -4.56 27.60
N ASP A 35 5.72 -4.12 28.28
CA ASP A 35 5.05 -4.89 29.33
C ASP A 35 4.18 -6.04 28.78
N LYS A 36 3.98 -6.14 27.46
CA LYS A 36 3.14 -7.17 26.84
C LYS A 36 3.93 -8.46 26.58
N TRP A 37 3.49 -9.55 27.19
CA TRP A 37 3.97 -10.90 26.91
C TRP A 37 3.36 -11.41 25.60
N LEU A 38 4.17 -11.48 24.52
CA LEU A 38 3.69 -11.83 23.17
C LEU A 38 3.64 -13.35 22.90
N MET A 39 3.31 -14.14 23.93
CA MET A 39 3.17 -15.60 23.83
C MET A 39 1.71 -16.02 23.91
N LEU A 40 1.41 -17.19 23.35
CA LEU A 40 0.15 -17.89 23.55
C LEU A 40 0.04 -18.39 24.98
N ASP A 41 -1.20 -18.47 25.49
CA ASP A 41 -1.50 -18.96 26.84
C ASP A 41 -1.37 -20.50 26.98
N ARG A 42 -1.20 -21.20 25.85
CA ARG A 42 -1.07 -22.66 25.75
C ARG A 42 -0.03 -23.03 24.70
N PRO A 43 0.53 -24.26 24.75
CA PRO A 43 1.45 -24.74 23.72
C PRO A 43 0.85 -24.59 22.31
N VAL A 44 1.70 -24.21 21.36
CA VAL A 44 1.27 -24.01 19.96
C VAL A 44 0.75 -25.31 19.33
N SER A 45 1.20 -26.48 19.80
CA SER A 45 0.73 -27.80 19.37
C SER A 45 -0.71 -28.12 19.81
N GLU A 46 -1.25 -27.39 20.79
CA GLU A 46 -2.59 -27.59 21.35
C GLU A 46 -3.64 -26.58 20.83
N ILE A 47 -3.25 -25.62 19.99
CA ILE A 47 -4.20 -24.64 19.46
C ILE A 47 -5.13 -25.27 18.43
N LEU A 48 -6.34 -24.74 18.34
CA LEU A 48 -7.30 -25.19 17.35
C LEU A 48 -6.88 -24.69 15.96
N THR A 49 -6.72 -25.64 15.02
CA THR A 49 -6.38 -25.36 13.62
C THR A 49 -7.49 -25.76 12.67
N GLN A 50 -7.55 -25.12 11.50
CA GLN A 50 -8.42 -25.49 10.38
C GLN A 50 -7.57 -25.93 9.18
N ASN A 51 -7.91 -27.06 8.58
CA ASN A 51 -7.33 -27.50 7.29
C ASN A 51 -8.40 -27.50 6.20
N ASP A 52 -9.01 -26.34 5.98
CA ASP A 52 -10.19 -26.16 5.12
C ASP A 52 -9.93 -25.25 3.92
N SER A 53 -8.65 -25.04 3.56
CA SER A 53 -8.27 -24.27 2.37
C SER A 53 -8.16 -25.14 1.11
N ASN A 54 -8.08 -26.46 1.24
CA ASN A 54 -7.75 -27.41 0.14
C ASN A 54 -8.89 -28.37 -0.23
N TRP A 55 -10.16 -28.06 0.11
CA TRP A 55 -11.29 -28.98 -0.11
C TRP A 55 -11.63 -29.19 -1.59
N ASN A 56 -11.22 -28.30 -2.49
CA ASN A 56 -11.49 -28.40 -3.93
C ASN A 56 -10.31 -29.07 -4.65
N GLY A 57 -10.16 -30.39 -4.46
CA GLY A 57 -9.07 -31.19 -5.03
C GLY A 57 -8.82 -31.01 -6.54
N PRO A 58 -9.84 -30.95 -7.41
CA PRO A 58 -9.66 -30.64 -8.83
C PRO A 58 -9.04 -29.26 -9.08
N ALA A 59 -9.45 -28.23 -8.33
CA ALA A 59 -8.90 -26.89 -8.46
C ALA A 59 -7.46 -26.79 -7.95
N VAL A 60 -7.14 -27.47 -6.84
CA VAL A 60 -5.76 -27.54 -6.32
C VAL A 60 -4.78 -28.10 -7.37
N ARG A 61 -5.22 -29.08 -8.18
CA ARG A 61 -4.38 -29.73 -9.20
C ARG A 61 -4.40 -29.07 -10.58
N ASN A 62 -5.23 -28.05 -10.80
CA ASN A 62 -5.40 -27.44 -12.11
C ASN A 62 -5.56 -25.91 -12.01
N GLY A 63 -4.55 -25.17 -12.49
CA GLY A 63 -4.53 -23.71 -12.39
C GLY A 63 -5.73 -23.01 -13.05
N LEU A 64 -6.28 -23.55 -14.14
CA LEU A 64 -7.48 -22.98 -14.77
C LEU A 64 -8.72 -23.19 -13.89
N LEU A 65 -8.91 -24.37 -13.31
CA LEU A 65 -10.00 -24.62 -12.36
C LEU A 65 -9.84 -23.80 -11.08
N ALA A 66 -8.62 -23.62 -10.58
CA ALA A 66 -8.33 -22.72 -9.47
C ALA A 66 -8.74 -21.28 -9.79
N MET A 67 -8.35 -20.78 -10.96
CA MET A 67 -8.71 -19.45 -11.45
C MET A 67 -10.23 -19.26 -11.50
N LEU A 68 -10.96 -20.22 -12.09
CA LEU A 68 -12.42 -20.16 -12.20
C LEU A 68 -13.10 -20.24 -10.83
N SER A 69 -12.65 -21.14 -9.95
CA SER A 69 -13.17 -21.28 -8.58
C SER A 69 -12.97 -19.99 -7.78
N TRP A 70 -11.80 -19.38 -7.88
CA TRP A 70 -11.46 -18.13 -7.22
C TRP A 70 -12.31 -16.97 -7.71
N MET A 71 -12.44 -16.80 -9.03
CA MET A 71 -13.29 -15.76 -9.61
C MET A 71 -14.76 -15.94 -9.21
N LEU A 72 -15.25 -17.19 -9.17
CA LEU A 72 -16.60 -17.52 -8.71
C LEU A 72 -16.79 -17.17 -7.23
N ALA A 73 -15.84 -17.51 -6.36
CA ALA A 73 -15.89 -17.19 -4.93
C ALA A 73 -16.02 -15.68 -4.69
N ILE A 74 -15.21 -14.87 -5.38
CA ILE A 74 -15.26 -13.41 -5.29
C ILE A 74 -16.60 -12.86 -5.81
N GLU A 75 -17.12 -13.45 -6.90
CA GLU A 75 -18.41 -13.03 -7.44
C GLU A 75 -19.56 -13.35 -6.48
N ILE A 76 -19.56 -14.55 -5.88
CA ILE A 76 -20.55 -14.95 -4.86
C ILE A 76 -20.48 -14.00 -3.66
N ILE A 77 -19.29 -13.67 -3.17
CA ILE A 77 -19.09 -12.68 -2.11
C ILE A 77 -19.67 -11.32 -2.53
N GLY A 78 -19.33 -10.83 -3.73
CA GLY A 78 -19.82 -9.55 -4.23
C GLY A 78 -21.34 -9.51 -4.40
N LEU A 79 -21.94 -10.57 -4.93
CA LEU A 79 -23.39 -10.70 -5.10
C LEU A 79 -24.14 -10.75 -3.76
N SER A 80 -23.55 -11.36 -2.73
CA SER A 80 -24.15 -11.43 -1.38
C SER A 80 -24.37 -10.05 -0.76
N VAL A 81 -23.58 -9.04 -1.14
CA VAL A 81 -23.70 -7.66 -0.65
C VAL A 81 -24.07 -6.65 -1.74
N LEU A 82 -24.33 -7.08 -2.97
CA LEU A 82 -24.65 -6.18 -4.09
C LEU A 82 -25.82 -5.24 -3.78
N PRO A 83 -26.95 -5.69 -3.19
CA PRO A 83 -28.04 -4.78 -2.83
C PRO A 83 -27.64 -3.74 -1.77
N LEU A 84 -26.78 -4.14 -0.83
CA LEU A 84 -26.22 -3.24 0.18
C LEU A 84 -25.31 -2.18 -0.46
N ALA A 85 -24.34 -2.60 -1.28
CA ALA A 85 -23.48 -1.68 -2.04
C ALA A 85 -24.28 -0.74 -2.94
N ALA A 86 -25.31 -1.26 -3.60
CA ALA A 86 -26.23 -0.49 -4.43
C ALA A 86 -27.07 0.51 -3.65
N THR A 87 -27.34 0.25 -2.37
CA THR A 87 -27.99 1.19 -1.46
C THR A 87 -27.03 2.30 -1.04
N LEU A 88 -25.82 1.94 -0.62
CA LEU A 88 -24.80 2.87 -0.12
C LEU A 88 -24.24 3.79 -1.21
N LEU A 89 -24.04 3.27 -2.42
CA LEU A 89 -23.44 3.95 -3.56
C LEU A 89 -24.46 4.20 -4.67
N ARG A 90 -25.75 4.30 -4.34
CA ARG A 90 -26.84 4.47 -5.33
C ARG A 90 -26.68 5.66 -6.26
N ARG A 91 -25.85 6.65 -5.93
CA ARG A 91 -25.61 7.84 -6.77
C ARG A 91 -24.35 7.72 -7.62
N SER A 92 -23.51 6.71 -7.41
CA SER A 92 -22.41 6.39 -8.31
C SER A 92 -22.97 5.95 -9.68
N PRO A 93 -22.24 6.19 -10.79
CA PRO A 93 -22.71 5.75 -12.11
C PRO A 93 -22.95 4.25 -12.22
N ASP A 94 -22.15 3.45 -11.50
CA ASP A 94 -22.20 1.99 -11.44
C ASP A 94 -23.12 1.46 -10.34
N ARG A 95 -23.78 2.32 -9.55
CA ARG A 95 -24.65 1.92 -8.42
C ARG A 95 -23.95 0.93 -7.46
N GLY A 96 -22.68 1.16 -7.15
CA GLY A 96 -21.90 0.30 -6.26
C GLY A 96 -21.54 -1.09 -6.80
N ALA A 97 -21.83 -1.41 -8.06
CA ALA A 97 -21.49 -2.70 -8.66
C ALA A 97 -19.98 -2.97 -8.67
N PHE A 98 -19.17 -1.93 -8.81
CA PHE A 98 -17.71 -2.05 -8.82
C PHE A 98 -17.19 -2.32 -7.41
N SER A 99 -17.74 -1.63 -6.42
CA SER A 99 -17.33 -1.76 -5.02
C SER A 99 -17.90 -2.97 -4.29
N ALA A 100 -18.93 -3.64 -4.83
CA ALA A 100 -19.61 -4.76 -4.18
C ALA A 100 -18.66 -5.93 -3.82
N ARG A 101 -17.75 -6.32 -4.72
CA ARG A 101 -16.78 -7.40 -4.47
C ARG A 101 -15.90 -7.12 -3.27
N LEU A 102 -15.27 -5.94 -3.23
CA LEU A 102 -14.37 -5.57 -2.15
C LEU A 102 -15.12 -5.30 -0.83
N LEU A 103 -16.29 -4.66 -0.88
CA LEU A 103 -17.14 -4.51 0.31
C LEU A 103 -17.54 -5.87 0.88
N GLY A 104 -17.85 -6.84 0.01
CA GLY A 104 -18.18 -8.20 0.43
C GLY A 104 -17.01 -8.87 1.13
N ILE A 105 -15.80 -8.77 0.56
CA ILE A 105 -14.58 -9.32 1.18
C ILE A 105 -14.35 -8.70 2.56
N VAL A 106 -14.48 -7.38 2.69
CA VAL A 106 -14.31 -6.66 3.97
C VAL A 106 -15.37 -7.09 4.99
N ILE A 107 -16.66 -7.13 4.61
CA ILE A 107 -17.76 -7.44 5.54
C ILE A 107 -17.73 -8.91 5.97
N VAL A 108 -17.60 -9.84 5.02
CA VAL A 108 -17.53 -11.28 5.32
C VAL A 108 -16.29 -11.57 6.14
N GLY A 109 -15.13 -11.06 5.72
CA GLY A 109 -13.87 -11.23 6.44
C GLY A 109 -13.95 -10.69 7.87
N TRP A 110 -14.54 -9.50 8.07
CA TRP A 110 -14.72 -8.92 9.40
C TRP A 110 -15.63 -9.76 10.29
N LEU A 111 -16.77 -10.22 9.78
CA LEU A 111 -17.68 -11.07 10.56
C LEU A 111 -17.00 -12.39 10.96
N VAL A 112 -16.31 -13.06 10.03
CA VAL A 112 -15.55 -14.28 10.35
C VAL A 112 -14.51 -14.00 11.44
N TRP A 113 -13.71 -12.95 11.26
CA TRP A 113 -12.64 -12.58 12.20
C TRP A 113 -13.18 -12.20 13.57
N ILE A 114 -14.12 -11.27 13.66
CA ILE A 114 -14.59 -10.76 14.95
C ILE A 114 -15.24 -11.86 15.79
N GLY A 115 -16.04 -12.73 15.17
CA GLY A 115 -16.64 -13.85 15.88
C GLY A 115 -15.62 -14.90 16.34
N ALA A 116 -14.53 -15.08 15.59
CA ALA A 116 -13.40 -15.92 16.01
C ALA A 116 -12.53 -15.28 17.10
N SER A 117 -12.31 -13.96 17.05
CA SER A 117 -11.56 -13.23 18.08
C SER A 117 -12.27 -13.15 19.42
N VAL A 118 -13.61 -13.20 19.44
CA VAL A 118 -14.40 -13.18 20.69
C VAL A 118 -14.88 -14.58 21.13
N GLY A 119 -14.49 -15.64 20.42
CA GLY A 119 -14.83 -17.02 20.76
C GLY A 119 -16.29 -17.42 20.49
N PHE A 120 -17.02 -16.69 19.63
CA PHE A 120 -18.41 -17.01 19.27
C PHE A 120 -18.50 -18.13 18.22
N TRP A 121 -17.58 -18.18 17.27
CA TRP A 121 -17.39 -19.29 16.31
C TRP A 121 -15.92 -19.41 15.94
N THR A 122 -15.54 -20.44 15.18
CA THR A 122 -14.19 -20.56 14.64
C THR A 122 -14.07 -19.89 13.26
N ALA A 123 -12.86 -19.50 12.87
CA ALA A 123 -12.53 -18.98 11.54
C ALA A 123 -12.49 -20.11 10.48
N SER A 124 -13.61 -20.83 10.34
CA SER A 124 -13.76 -21.96 9.42
C SER A 124 -14.50 -21.58 8.13
N ILE A 125 -14.41 -22.46 7.14
CA ILE A 125 -15.17 -22.39 5.90
C ILE A 125 -16.69 -22.44 6.16
N TRP A 126 -17.14 -23.18 7.18
CA TRP A 126 -18.54 -23.28 7.54
C TRP A 126 -19.07 -21.96 8.08
N SER A 127 -18.33 -21.32 8.99
CA SER A 127 -18.64 -19.96 9.46
C SER A 127 -18.72 -18.99 8.28
N THR A 128 -17.79 -19.10 7.32
CA THR A 128 -17.77 -18.28 6.11
C THR A 128 -19.02 -18.49 5.24
N PHE A 129 -19.43 -19.74 4.97
CA PHE A 129 -20.64 -20.04 4.21
C PHE A 129 -21.92 -19.58 4.92
N ILE A 130 -22.03 -19.80 6.22
CA ILE A 130 -23.19 -19.39 7.02
C ILE A 130 -23.33 -17.86 7.01
N ILE A 131 -22.23 -17.13 7.25
CA ILE A 131 -22.19 -15.67 7.21
C ILE A 131 -22.58 -15.18 5.82
N LEU A 132 -22.04 -15.78 4.75
CA LEU A 132 -22.34 -15.39 3.38
C LEU A 132 -23.82 -15.61 3.04
N ALA A 133 -24.39 -16.76 3.42
CA ALA A 133 -25.80 -17.06 3.22
C ALA A 133 -26.71 -16.11 4.01
N ALA A 134 -26.39 -15.83 5.27
CA ALA A 134 -27.12 -14.88 6.11
C ALA A 134 -27.07 -13.46 5.54
N LEU A 135 -25.89 -12.99 5.13
CA LEU A 135 -25.73 -11.69 4.49
C LEU A 135 -26.51 -11.58 3.18
N ALA A 136 -26.45 -12.60 2.34
CA ALA A 136 -27.23 -12.66 1.11
C ALA A 136 -28.73 -12.61 1.40
N ALA A 137 -29.22 -13.40 2.36
CA ALA A 137 -30.62 -13.40 2.76
C ALA A 137 -31.08 -12.03 3.29
N LEU A 138 -30.27 -11.37 4.13
CA LEU A 138 -30.57 -10.06 4.68
C LEU A 138 -30.54 -8.96 3.60
N SER A 139 -29.50 -8.92 2.78
CA SER A 139 -29.31 -7.87 1.77
C SER A 139 -30.35 -7.96 0.65
N TRP A 140 -30.59 -9.16 0.13
CA TRP A 140 -31.58 -9.41 -0.91
C TRP A 140 -33.00 -9.38 -0.36
N GLY A 141 -33.23 -9.86 0.87
CA GLY A 141 -34.52 -9.73 1.56
C GLY A 141 -34.93 -8.27 1.76
N PHE A 142 -33.99 -7.42 2.20
CA PHE A 142 -34.24 -5.97 2.30
C PHE A 142 -34.54 -5.33 0.95
N TRP A 143 -33.86 -5.76 -0.13
CA TRP A 143 -34.14 -5.25 -1.47
C TRP A 143 -35.51 -5.73 -1.98
N LEU A 144 -35.86 -6.99 -1.75
CA LEU A 144 -37.15 -7.58 -2.07
C LEU A 144 -38.29 -7.00 -1.25
N SER A 145 -38.04 -6.35 -0.10
CA SER A 145 -39.09 -5.64 0.64
C SER A 145 -39.45 -4.28 0.03
N LYS A 146 -38.64 -3.74 -0.89
CA LYS A 146 -38.91 -2.44 -1.55
C LYS A 146 -39.92 -2.60 -2.70
N PRO A 147 -40.68 -1.55 -3.06
CA PRO A 147 -41.48 -1.53 -4.29
C PRO A 147 -40.65 -1.74 -5.56
N LEU A 148 -41.24 -2.35 -6.60
CA LEU A 148 -40.56 -2.69 -7.86
C LEU A 148 -39.90 -1.47 -8.54
N SER A 149 -40.55 -0.30 -8.46
CA SER A 149 -40.02 0.97 -8.98
C SER A 149 -38.70 1.36 -8.32
N ILE A 150 -38.59 1.19 -7.00
CA ILE A 150 -37.38 1.46 -6.22
C ILE A 150 -36.32 0.42 -6.55
N ARG A 151 -36.67 -0.87 -6.59
CA ARG A 151 -35.76 -1.98 -6.92
C ARG A 151 -35.01 -1.77 -8.24
N ARG A 152 -35.74 -1.43 -9.31
CA ARG A 152 -35.16 -1.15 -10.64
C ARG A 152 -34.21 0.05 -10.64
N SER A 153 -34.41 1.00 -9.74
CA SER A 153 -33.58 2.19 -9.62
C SER A 153 -32.34 1.98 -8.75
N MET A 154 -32.30 0.94 -7.91
CA MET A 154 -31.20 0.67 -6.99
C MET A 154 -30.08 -0.11 -7.66
N LEU A 155 -30.41 -1.17 -8.39
CA LEU A 155 -29.39 -2.05 -8.99
C LEU A 155 -28.67 -1.39 -10.18
N PRO A 156 -27.41 -1.81 -10.44
CA PRO A 156 -26.68 -1.40 -11.63
C PRO A 156 -27.41 -1.79 -12.92
N SER A 157 -27.13 -1.05 -13.99
CA SER A 157 -27.49 -1.51 -15.33
C SER A 157 -26.69 -2.76 -15.70
N ARG A 158 -27.24 -3.62 -16.58
CA ARG A 158 -26.50 -4.78 -17.11
C ARG A 158 -25.16 -4.37 -17.73
N ALA A 159 -25.14 -3.27 -18.49
CA ALA A 159 -23.93 -2.73 -19.09
C ALA A 159 -22.89 -2.29 -18.05
N SER A 160 -23.31 -1.64 -16.96
CA SER A 160 -22.42 -1.26 -15.86
C SER A 160 -21.81 -2.49 -15.20
N TYR A 161 -22.63 -3.47 -14.83
CA TYR A 161 -22.14 -4.68 -14.15
C TYR A 161 -21.22 -5.52 -15.06
N LEU A 162 -21.61 -5.77 -16.31
CA LEU A 162 -20.77 -6.48 -17.29
C LEU A 162 -19.48 -5.72 -17.61
N GLY A 163 -19.52 -4.39 -17.69
CA GLY A 163 -18.33 -3.56 -17.85
C GLY A 163 -17.37 -3.68 -16.67
N GLY A 164 -17.90 -3.71 -15.44
CA GLY A 164 -17.10 -3.95 -14.23
C GLY A 164 -16.48 -5.34 -14.22
N ALA A 165 -17.25 -6.36 -14.59
CA ALA A 165 -16.76 -7.74 -14.71
C ALA A 165 -15.66 -7.86 -15.77
N ALA A 166 -15.80 -7.17 -16.91
CA ALA A 166 -14.79 -7.15 -17.97
C ALA A 166 -13.50 -6.44 -17.55
N ILE A 167 -13.60 -5.29 -16.86
CA ILE A 167 -12.43 -4.57 -16.33
C ILE A 167 -11.70 -5.43 -15.30
N TYR A 168 -12.44 -5.98 -14.34
CA TYR A 168 -11.91 -6.87 -13.31
C TYR A 168 -11.25 -8.10 -13.93
N GLY A 169 -11.96 -8.83 -14.78
CA GLY A 169 -11.45 -10.03 -15.44
C GLY A 169 -10.23 -9.75 -16.33
N GLY A 170 -10.23 -8.66 -17.09
CA GLY A 170 -9.11 -8.29 -17.95
C GLY A 170 -7.84 -7.95 -17.16
N LEU A 171 -7.94 -7.15 -16.10
CA LEU A 171 -6.79 -6.86 -15.24
C LEU A 171 -6.34 -8.09 -14.45
N PHE A 172 -7.29 -8.89 -13.96
CA PHE A 172 -6.98 -10.13 -13.25
C PHE A 172 -6.19 -11.09 -14.14
N VAL A 173 -6.65 -11.36 -15.37
CA VAL A 173 -5.94 -12.22 -16.32
C VAL A 173 -4.58 -11.65 -16.70
N LEU A 174 -4.46 -10.32 -16.89
CA LEU A 174 -3.18 -9.69 -17.19
C LEU A 174 -2.14 -9.95 -16.10
N PHE A 175 -2.46 -9.61 -14.85
CA PHE A 175 -1.51 -9.79 -13.74
C PHE A 175 -1.31 -11.27 -13.38
N LEU A 176 -2.34 -12.11 -13.53
CA LEU A 176 -2.19 -13.56 -13.37
C LEU A 176 -1.28 -14.16 -14.45
N THR A 177 -1.29 -13.61 -15.67
CA THR A 177 -0.35 -14.03 -16.72
C THR A 177 1.09 -13.70 -16.32
N PHE A 178 1.34 -12.53 -15.75
CA PHE A 178 2.67 -12.22 -15.19
C PHE A 178 3.04 -13.15 -14.04
N ARG A 179 2.08 -13.52 -13.18
CA ARG A 179 2.31 -14.54 -12.14
C ARG A 179 2.63 -15.91 -12.73
N ALA A 180 1.93 -16.31 -13.79
CA ALA A 180 2.11 -17.60 -14.42
C ALA A 180 3.43 -17.71 -15.20
N LEU A 181 3.98 -16.58 -15.65
CA LEU A 181 5.30 -16.49 -16.25
C LEU A 181 6.42 -16.55 -15.21
N TYR A 182 6.17 -16.10 -13.98
CA TYR A 182 7.15 -16.11 -12.91
C TYR A 182 6.53 -16.60 -11.59
N PRO A 183 6.25 -17.90 -11.40
CA PRO A 183 5.48 -18.38 -10.26
C PRO A 183 6.25 -18.32 -8.93
N ASP A 184 7.57 -18.20 -8.95
CA ASP A 184 8.44 -18.53 -7.82
C ASP A 184 8.13 -17.75 -6.53
N PHE A 185 8.14 -18.47 -5.42
CA PHE A 185 8.05 -17.89 -4.07
C PHE A 185 9.39 -17.34 -3.57
N TRP A 186 10.49 -17.56 -4.28
CA TRP A 186 11.81 -17.06 -3.88
C TRP A 186 12.75 -16.90 -5.09
N GLN A 187 13.83 -16.14 -4.93
CA GLN A 187 14.90 -16.01 -5.94
C GLN A 187 16.26 -15.68 -5.30
N THR A 188 17.34 -16.06 -6.00
CA THR A 188 18.71 -16.17 -5.47
C THR A 188 19.39 -14.85 -5.11
N TYR A 189 19.45 -13.91 -6.05
CA TYR A 189 20.37 -12.77 -5.97
C TYR A 189 19.77 -11.54 -5.30
N TYR A 190 18.49 -11.24 -5.53
CA TYR A 190 17.82 -10.10 -4.90
C TYR A 190 16.93 -10.48 -3.73
N GLY A 191 16.72 -11.78 -3.47
CA GLY A 191 15.83 -12.25 -2.43
C GLY A 191 14.35 -11.94 -2.62
N GLY A 192 13.66 -11.82 -1.49
CA GLY A 192 12.30 -11.32 -1.42
C GLY A 192 11.64 -11.66 -0.10
N GLU A 193 10.48 -11.03 0.15
CA GLU A 193 9.66 -11.27 1.33
C GLU A 193 8.51 -12.25 1.06
N LYS A 194 8.33 -12.75 -0.16
CA LYS A 194 7.29 -13.75 -0.50
C LYS A 194 7.20 -14.93 0.47
N PRO A 195 8.31 -15.55 0.93
CA PRO A 195 8.23 -16.61 1.93
C PRO A 195 7.64 -16.13 3.27
N PHE A 196 7.95 -14.89 3.68
CA PHE A 196 7.33 -14.25 4.84
C PHE A 196 5.82 -14.11 4.67
N GLU A 197 5.35 -13.51 3.58
CA GLU A 197 3.90 -13.34 3.39
C GLU A 197 3.19 -14.68 3.25
N LEU A 198 3.84 -15.67 2.65
CA LEU A 198 3.30 -17.03 2.53
C LEU A 198 3.19 -17.71 3.89
N ALA A 199 4.23 -17.61 4.73
CA ALA A 199 4.23 -18.13 6.10
C ALA A 199 3.05 -17.56 6.90
N TYR A 200 2.87 -16.24 6.85
CA TYR A 200 1.85 -15.52 7.61
C TYR A 200 0.45 -15.80 7.06
N LEU A 201 0.29 -15.84 5.74
CA LEU A 201 -0.97 -16.22 5.11
C LEU A 201 -1.38 -17.65 5.48
N ARG A 202 -0.43 -18.60 5.51
CA ARG A 202 -0.68 -19.98 5.95
C ARG A 202 -1.05 -20.05 7.42
N ALA A 203 -0.30 -19.38 8.29
CA ALA A 203 -0.59 -19.36 9.72
C ALA A 203 -1.98 -18.78 10.01
N VAL A 204 -2.34 -17.67 9.37
CA VAL A 204 -3.67 -17.05 9.49
C VAL A 204 -4.76 -17.95 8.90
N ALA A 205 -4.53 -18.58 7.74
CA ALA A 205 -5.49 -19.51 7.15
C ALA A 205 -5.71 -20.75 8.01
N ASN A 206 -4.69 -21.24 8.69
CA ASN A 206 -4.77 -22.42 9.56
C ASN A 206 -5.31 -22.09 10.95
N SER A 207 -5.25 -20.83 11.41
CA SER A 207 -5.74 -20.44 12.73
C SER A 207 -7.27 -20.51 12.79
N ALA A 208 -7.82 -21.25 13.77
CA ALA A 208 -9.27 -21.27 14.02
C ALA A 208 -9.74 -20.13 14.93
N GLU A 209 -8.82 -19.58 15.70
CA GLU A 209 -9.03 -18.56 16.73
C GLU A 209 -7.99 -17.45 16.54
N PHE A 210 -8.24 -16.25 17.10
CA PHE A 210 -7.31 -15.12 17.01
C PHE A 210 -6.92 -14.61 18.40
N PRO A 211 -5.67 -14.13 18.60
CA PRO A 211 -4.64 -13.87 17.59
C PRO A 211 -4.04 -15.13 16.96
N ALA A 212 -3.62 -15.03 15.69
CA ALA A 212 -3.02 -16.15 14.97
C ALA A 212 -1.62 -16.48 15.51
N TYR A 213 -1.25 -17.75 15.55
CA TYR A 213 0.08 -18.18 15.99
C TYR A 213 1.18 -17.67 15.04
N ASP A 214 2.39 -17.47 15.56
CA ASP A 214 3.55 -17.04 14.78
C ASP A 214 4.25 -18.26 14.15
N PRO A 215 4.36 -18.35 12.82
CA PRO A 215 5.03 -19.48 12.17
C PRO A 215 6.55 -19.49 12.40
N TRP A 216 7.15 -18.39 12.89
CA TRP A 216 8.59 -18.25 13.06
C TRP A 216 9.03 -18.00 14.50
N TYR A 217 8.12 -18.18 15.45
CA TYR A 217 8.43 -18.07 16.87
C TYR A 217 7.52 -19.02 17.66
N ALA A 218 7.95 -20.28 17.84
CA ALA A 218 7.14 -21.30 18.48
C ALA A 218 6.64 -20.87 19.87
N GLY A 219 5.31 -20.95 20.07
CA GLY A 219 4.60 -20.48 21.27
C GLY A 219 4.22 -19.00 21.24
N GLY A 220 4.65 -18.22 20.24
CA GLY A 220 4.26 -16.83 20.02
C GLY A 220 3.00 -16.69 19.15
N PHE A 221 2.39 -15.51 19.18
CA PHE A 221 1.37 -15.09 18.21
C PHE A 221 1.85 -13.91 17.37
N ILE A 222 1.34 -13.74 16.15
CA ILE A 222 1.78 -12.70 15.21
C ILE A 222 1.55 -11.30 15.81
N ASN A 223 2.63 -10.54 16.03
CA ASN A 223 2.58 -9.13 16.40
C ASN A 223 2.83 -8.22 15.17
N TYR A 224 1.97 -8.38 14.16
CA TYR A 224 2.03 -7.65 12.90
C TYR A 224 0.60 -7.41 12.39
N TYR A 225 0.42 -6.53 11.40
CA TYR A 225 -0.88 -6.19 10.81
C TYR A 225 -1.46 -7.32 9.93
N TYR A 226 -1.80 -8.45 10.56
CA TYR A 226 -2.14 -9.71 9.87
C TYR A 226 -3.52 -9.73 9.21
N TYR A 227 -4.40 -8.77 9.51
CA TYR A 227 -5.80 -8.80 9.10
C TYR A 227 -5.98 -8.79 7.57
N GLY A 228 -5.05 -8.17 6.83
CA GLY A 228 -5.03 -8.23 5.37
C GLY A 228 -4.95 -9.66 4.83
N TRP A 229 -4.07 -10.49 5.42
CA TRP A 229 -3.97 -11.90 5.06
C TRP A 229 -5.20 -12.69 5.47
N HIS A 230 -5.91 -12.29 6.54
CA HIS A 230 -7.20 -12.90 6.88
C HIS A 230 -8.26 -12.67 5.79
N LEU A 231 -8.30 -11.47 5.20
CA LEU A 231 -9.19 -11.19 4.06
C LEU A 231 -8.86 -12.08 2.86
N VAL A 232 -7.57 -12.27 2.56
CA VAL A 232 -7.11 -13.16 1.50
C VAL A 232 -7.44 -14.62 1.83
N ALA A 233 -7.15 -15.07 3.05
CA ALA A 233 -7.42 -16.42 3.54
C ALA A 233 -8.91 -16.77 3.46
N SER A 234 -9.80 -15.82 3.76
CA SER A 234 -11.25 -16.01 3.64
C SER A 234 -11.68 -16.36 2.19
N VAL A 235 -11.07 -15.72 1.19
CA VAL A 235 -11.31 -16.01 -0.24
C VAL A 235 -10.67 -17.35 -0.63
N THR A 236 -9.47 -17.64 -0.12
CA THR A 236 -8.79 -18.94 -0.32
C THR A 236 -9.62 -20.10 0.21
N LYS A 237 -10.14 -20.01 1.43
CA LYS A 237 -11.03 -21.03 2.03
C LYS A 237 -12.30 -21.19 1.23
N LEU A 238 -12.95 -20.09 0.83
CA LEU A 238 -14.19 -20.15 0.06
C LEU A 238 -14.00 -20.77 -1.34
N SER A 239 -12.82 -20.63 -1.94
CA SER A 239 -12.52 -21.18 -3.28
C SER A 239 -11.94 -22.60 -3.24
N GLY A 240 -11.37 -23.01 -2.10
CA GLY A 240 -10.82 -24.34 -1.88
C GLY A 240 -9.54 -24.65 -2.66
N VAL A 241 -8.85 -23.62 -3.16
CA VAL A 241 -7.70 -23.75 -4.08
C VAL A 241 -6.37 -23.98 -3.37
N GLY A 242 -6.36 -23.85 -2.04
CA GLY A 242 -5.17 -23.92 -1.21
C GLY A 242 -4.31 -22.66 -1.17
N VAL A 243 -3.47 -22.56 -0.15
CA VAL A 243 -2.78 -21.30 0.17
C VAL A 243 -1.73 -20.93 -0.88
N SER A 244 -0.96 -21.89 -1.40
CA SER A 244 0.03 -21.61 -2.46
C SER A 244 -0.63 -21.02 -3.71
N MET A 245 -1.68 -21.67 -4.21
CA MET A 245 -2.43 -21.19 -5.38
C MET A 245 -3.18 -19.89 -5.08
N GLY A 246 -3.79 -19.82 -3.89
CA GLY A 246 -4.48 -18.64 -3.38
C GLY A 246 -3.57 -17.42 -3.30
N PHE A 247 -2.28 -17.59 -2.97
CA PHE A 247 -1.30 -16.51 -2.98
C PHE A 247 -1.13 -15.91 -4.38
N GLN A 248 -0.96 -16.75 -5.41
CA GLN A 248 -0.82 -16.29 -6.79
C GLN A 248 -2.07 -15.55 -7.28
N LEU A 249 -3.24 -16.12 -6.99
CA LEU A 249 -4.53 -15.56 -7.37
C LEU A 249 -4.83 -14.27 -6.60
N ALA A 250 -4.39 -14.17 -5.34
CA ALA A 250 -4.53 -12.96 -4.53
C ALA A 250 -3.72 -11.80 -5.11
N ALA A 251 -2.48 -12.01 -5.54
CA ALA A 251 -1.68 -10.96 -6.18
C ALA A 251 -2.43 -10.36 -7.40
N ALA A 252 -2.96 -11.21 -8.29
CA ALA A 252 -3.74 -10.76 -9.44
C ALA A 252 -5.08 -10.11 -9.05
N MET A 253 -5.76 -10.64 -8.03
CA MET A 253 -7.00 -10.09 -7.48
C MET A 253 -6.80 -8.66 -6.98
N LEU A 254 -5.74 -8.40 -6.21
CA LEU A 254 -5.48 -7.10 -5.61
C LEU A 254 -5.29 -6.03 -6.69
N ALA A 255 -4.47 -6.31 -7.72
CA ALA A 255 -4.31 -5.42 -8.88
C ALA A 255 -5.65 -5.13 -9.58
N ALA A 256 -6.45 -6.17 -9.83
CA ALA A 256 -7.74 -6.06 -10.50
C ALA A 256 -8.76 -5.25 -9.67
N LEU A 257 -8.77 -5.41 -8.35
CA LEU A 257 -9.63 -4.65 -7.45
C LEU A 257 -9.21 -3.18 -7.37
N VAL A 258 -7.92 -2.85 -7.37
CA VAL A 258 -7.44 -1.46 -7.46
C VAL A 258 -7.95 -0.82 -8.74
N GLY A 259 -7.74 -1.47 -9.89
CA GLY A 259 -8.22 -0.99 -11.17
C GLY A 259 -9.73 -0.77 -11.18
N LEU A 260 -10.51 -1.75 -10.75
CA LEU A 260 -11.97 -1.64 -10.68
C LEU A 260 -12.44 -0.46 -9.78
N GLN A 261 -11.79 -0.25 -8.63
CA GLN A 261 -12.14 0.85 -7.73
C GLN A 261 -11.70 2.21 -8.25
N CYS A 262 -10.62 2.28 -9.03
CA CYS A 262 -10.23 3.49 -9.78
C CYS A 262 -11.34 3.93 -10.74
N PHE A 263 -12.03 3.01 -11.42
CA PHE A 263 -13.21 3.33 -12.24
C PHE A 263 -14.41 3.80 -11.38
N ALA A 264 -14.62 3.24 -10.20
CA ALA A 264 -15.70 3.64 -9.30
C ALA A 264 -15.56 5.09 -8.81
N VAL A 265 -14.40 5.44 -8.23
CA VAL A 265 -14.15 6.78 -7.69
C VAL A 265 -14.15 7.84 -8.79
N THR A 266 -13.57 7.54 -9.95
CA THR A 266 -13.48 8.51 -11.05
C THR A 266 -14.78 8.66 -11.81
N GLY A 267 -15.56 7.59 -11.97
CA GLY A 267 -16.92 7.70 -12.51
C GLY A 267 -17.77 8.68 -11.69
N LEU A 268 -17.62 8.65 -10.37
CA LEU A 268 -18.28 9.58 -9.46
C LEU A 268 -17.78 11.03 -9.60
N LEU A 269 -16.46 11.24 -9.64
CA LEU A 269 -15.83 12.57 -9.68
C LEU A 269 -15.83 13.23 -11.07
N ALA A 270 -15.83 12.44 -12.15
CA ALA A 270 -15.87 12.93 -13.53
C ALA A 270 -17.25 13.47 -13.93
N ARG A 271 -18.32 13.11 -13.19
CA ARG A 271 -19.72 13.44 -13.50
C ARG A 271 -20.09 14.91 -13.22
N TYR A 272 -19.39 15.88 -13.80
CA TYR A 272 -19.66 17.32 -13.62
C TYR A 272 -20.21 17.95 -14.92
N GLY A 273 -21.45 18.48 -14.92
CA GLY A 273 -22.02 19.24 -16.05
C GLY A 273 -23.20 18.60 -16.81
N ARG A 274 -23.56 19.16 -17.99
CA ARG A 274 -24.76 18.84 -18.80
C ARG A 274 -24.82 17.37 -19.26
N ARG A 275 -26.05 16.83 -19.36
CA ARG A 275 -26.42 15.42 -19.66
C ARG A 275 -25.66 14.71 -20.80
N GLY A 276 -25.20 15.42 -21.83
CA GLY A 276 -24.43 14.88 -22.96
C GLY A 276 -22.92 14.68 -22.71
N TRP A 277 -22.37 15.22 -21.61
CA TRP A 277 -20.95 15.09 -21.24
C TRP A 277 -20.53 13.68 -20.74
N LEU A 278 -21.51 12.79 -20.52
CA LEU A 278 -21.39 11.67 -19.59
C LEU A 278 -20.90 10.35 -20.21
N VAL A 279 -21.18 10.07 -21.49
CA VAL A 279 -21.07 8.70 -22.02
C VAL A 279 -19.62 8.28 -22.33
N GLY A 280 -18.77 9.18 -22.81
CA GLY A 280 -17.35 8.84 -23.08
C GLY A 280 -16.35 9.23 -21.98
N ALA A 281 -16.75 10.02 -20.97
CA ALA A 281 -15.78 10.62 -20.03
C ALA A 281 -15.29 9.62 -19.02
N ILE A 282 -16.24 8.85 -18.52
CA ILE A 282 -16.05 7.89 -17.45
C ILE A 282 -15.08 6.79 -17.87
N PRO A 283 -15.18 6.18 -19.07
CA PRO A 283 -14.17 5.22 -19.53
C PRO A 283 -12.77 5.81 -19.61
N ILE A 284 -12.59 6.97 -20.26
CA ILE A 284 -11.27 7.59 -20.44
C ILE A 284 -10.65 7.95 -19.08
N THR A 285 -11.40 8.59 -18.17
CA THR A 285 -10.87 8.91 -16.84
C THR A 285 -10.59 7.66 -16.02
N GLY A 286 -11.43 6.63 -16.12
CA GLY A 286 -11.21 5.36 -15.44
C GLY A 286 -9.93 4.67 -15.90
N PHE A 287 -9.72 4.56 -17.22
CA PHE A 287 -8.48 4.02 -17.79
C PHE A 287 -7.25 4.85 -17.41
N LEU A 288 -7.33 6.19 -17.49
CA LEU A 288 -6.23 7.05 -17.06
C LEU A 288 -5.91 6.88 -15.58
N THR A 289 -6.92 6.65 -14.74
CA THR A 289 -6.72 6.44 -13.31
C THR A 289 -6.10 5.09 -13.03
N ALA A 290 -6.63 4.01 -13.63
CA ALA A 290 -6.03 2.69 -13.53
C ALA A 290 -4.58 2.73 -14.03
N PHE A 291 -4.31 3.41 -15.14
CA PHE A 291 -2.95 3.59 -15.63
C PHE A 291 -2.06 4.36 -14.63
N LEU A 292 -2.43 5.57 -14.23
CA LEU A 292 -1.59 6.41 -13.37
C LEU A 292 -1.39 5.86 -11.96
N VAL A 293 -2.38 5.13 -11.42
CA VAL A 293 -2.28 4.51 -10.09
C VAL A 293 -1.56 3.18 -10.15
N LEU A 294 -1.91 2.29 -11.09
CA LEU A 294 -1.50 0.89 -11.06
C LEU A 294 -0.35 0.55 -12.02
N VAL A 295 -0.21 1.27 -13.14
CA VAL A 295 0.66 0.88 -14.26
C VAL A 295 1.84 1.83 -14.45
N ALA A 296 1.64 3.14 -14.31
CA ALA A 296 2.67 4.12 -14.62
C ALA A 296 3.92 3.91 -13.74
N GLY A 297 5.10 3.93 -14.36
CA GLY A 297 6.38 4.08 -13.68
C GLY A 297 6.74 5.54 -13.45
N ASN A 298 8.03 5.85 -13.29
CA ASN A 298 8.54 7.20 -13.10
C ASN A 298 9.50 7.64 -14.23
N LEU A 299 10.12 8.82 -14.12
CA LEU A 299 11.00 9.36 -15.16
C LEU A 299 12.36 8.67 -15.26
N ASP A 300 12.70 7.74 -14.36
CA ASP A 300 13.95 6.98 -14.47
C ASP A 300 13.95 6.09 -15.71
N GLY A 301 12.79 5.56 -16.12
CA GLY A 301 12.68 4.82 -17.39
C GLY A 301 13.13 5.65 -18.60
N VAL A 302 12.78 6.95 -18.64
CA VAL A 302 13.26 7.87 -19.68
C VAL A 302 14.78 8.04 -19.61
N ARG A 303 15.34 8.15 -18.41
CA ARG A 303 16.79 8.28 -18.21
C ARG A 303 17.53 7.04 -18.70
N GLN A 304 17.06 5.86 -18.33
CA GLN A 304 17.68 4.60 -18.77
C GLN A 304 17.62 4.44 -20.30
N LEU A 305 16.52 4.82 -20.94
CA LEU A 305 16.45 4.84 -22.41
C LEU A 305 17.46 5.82 -23.02
N ALA A 306 17.62 7.01 -22.42
CA ALA A 306 18.58 8.00 -22.90
C ALA A 306 20.04 7.54 -22.69
N GLU A 307 20.32 6.84 -21.59
CA GLU A 307 21.65 6.33 -21.24
C GLU A 307 22.05 5.13 -22.11
N HIS A 308 21.13 4.19 -22.35
CA HIS A 308 21.42 2.94 -23.07
C HIS A 308 21.07 2.98 -24.57
N GLY A 309 20.30 3.96 -25.03
CA GLY A 309 19.91 4.11 -26.43
C GLY A 309 19.26 2.84 -26.98
N THR A 310 19.80 2.30 -28.06
CA THR A 310 19.29 1.08 -28.70
C THR A 310 19.50 -0.19 -27.87
N GLN A 311 20.39 -0.18 -26.88
CA GLN A 311 20.67 -1.32 -25.99
C GLN A 311 19.76 -1.35 -24.75
N ALA A 312 18.78 -0.44 -24.67
CA ALA A 312 17.98 -0.32 -23.47
C ALA A 312 17.14 -1.55 -23.15
N ALA A 313 16.74 -2.36 -24.14
CA ALA A 313 16.01 -3.60 -23.89
C ALA A 313 16.83 -4.61 -23.06
N ASP A 314 18.13 -4.72 -23.34
CA ASP A 314 19.01 -5.70 -22.70
C ASP A 314 19.63 -5.19 -21.39
N ARG A 315 19.71 -3.86 -21.24
CA ARG A 315 20.39 -3.19 -20.11
C ARG A 315 19.46 -2.48 -19.15
N PHE A 316 18.14 -2.61 -19.31
CA PHE A 316 17.18 -1.97 -18.41
C PHE A 316 17.31 -2.55 -16.99
N ASP A 317 17.52 -1.69 -16.02
CA ASP A 317 17.56 -2.04 -14.60
C ASP A 317 16.16 -1.88 -13.99
N PHE A 318 15.53 -3.02 -13.72
CA PHE A 318 14.22 -3.10 -13.07
C PHE A 318 14.19 -2.45 -11.68
N TRP A 319 15.28 -2.56 -10.90
CA TRP A 319 15.34 -2.13 -9.50
C TRP A 319 15.69 -0.64 -9.35
N ARG A 320 16.52 -0.12 -10.25
CA ARG A 320 16.96 1.29 -10.20
C ARG A 320 15.80 2.28 -10.12
N SER A 321 14.74 2.05 -10.89
CA SER A 321 13.59 2.97 -10.92
C SER A 321 12.81 3.04 -9.60
N THR A 322 13.01 2.11 -8.67
CA THR A 322 12.35 2.10 -7.35
C THR A 322 13.32 2.32 -6.19
N ARG A 323 14.56 2.70 -6.52
CA ARG A 323 15.63 3.09 -5.58
C ARG A 323 16.26 4.43 -6.04
N VAL A 324 15.41 5.33 -6.53
CA VAL A 324 15.82 6.64 -7.08
C VAL A 324 16.22 7.61 -5.96
N VAL A 325 15.60 7.50 -4.78
CA VAL A 325 15.92 8.36 -3.63
C VAL A 325 16.91 7.62 -2.74
N ASP A 326 18.07 8.23 -2.49
CA ASP A 326 19.15 7.60 -1.74
C ASP A 326 18.70 7.12 -0.36
N PHE A 327 19.26 5.98 0.05
CA PHE A 327 18.99 5.33 1.34
C PHE A 327 17.50 5.07 1.63
N THR A 328 16.68 4.96 0.59
CA THR A 328 15.25 4.69 0.72
C THR A 328 14.79 3.63 -0.28
N ILE A 329 13.65 3.00 0.03
CA ILE A 329 12.86 2.24 -0.93
C ILE A 329 11.73 3.17 -1.37
N ASN A 330 11.62 3.47 -2.66
CA ASN A 330 10.59 4.35 -3.20
C ASN A 330 9.87 3.69 -4.38
N GLU A 331 9.15 2.63 -4.04
CA GLU A 331 8.33 1.84 -4.96
C GLU A 331 7.07 2.60 -5.40
N PHE A 332 6.51 2.14 -6.53
CA PHE A 332 5.22 2.56 -7.05
C PHE A 332 4.40 1.31 -7.39
N PRO A 333 3.06 1.38 -7.45
CA PRO A 333 2.22 0.18 -7.42
C PRO A 333 2.54 -0.84 -8.51
N TYR A 334 2.92 -0.44 -9.72
CA TYR A 334 3.30 -1.41 -10.75
C TYR A 334 4.45 -2.33 -10.34
N PHE A 335 5.48 -1.77 -9.69
CA PHE A 335 6.61 -2.54 -9.17
C PHE A 335 6.13 -3.58 -8.15
N SER A 336 5.36 -3.18 -7.14
CA SER A 336 4.92 -4.11 -6.09
C SER A 336 3.98 -5.19 -6.66
N GLN A 337 3.18 -4.86 -7.67
CA GLN A 337 2.28 -5.84 -8.31
C GLN A 337 3.02 -6.86 -9.19
N ILE A 338 4.08 -6.47 -9.89
CA ILE A 338 4.89 -7.41 -10.68
C ILE A 338 5.87 -8.19 -9.80
N TRP A 339 6.42 -7.54 -8.76
CA TRP A 339 7.18 -8.21 -7.71
C TRP A 339 6.32 -9.27 -7.01
N ALA A 340 5.03 -8.97 -6.85
CA ALA A 340 3.97 -9.87 -6.43
C ALA A 340 4.17 -10.44 -5.02
N ASP A 341 4.64 -9.60 -4.10
CA ASP A 341 4.49 -9.81 -2.68
C ASP A 341 3.04 -9.52 -2.28
N VAL A 342 2.35 -10.47 -1.64
CA VAL A 342 1.01 -10.24 -1.06
C VAL A 342 1.19 -9.48 0.27
N HIS A 343 1.98 -8.41 0.22
CA HIS A 343 2.42 -7.64 1.36
C HIS A 343 1.30 -6.69 1.80
N PRO A 344 1.22 -6.29 3.09
CA PRO A 344 -0.01 -5.66 3.53
C PRO A 344 -0.27 -4.26 2.97
N HIS A 345 0.77 -3.54 2.52
CA HIS A 345 0.57 -2.29 1.77
C HIS A 345 -0.09 -2.52 0.39
N VAL A 346 0.19 -3.66 -0.26
CA VAL A 346 -0.43 -4.09 -1.52
C VAL A 346 -1.88 -4.50 -1.28
N ILE A 347 -2.15 -5.25 -0.20
CA ILE A 347 -3.51 -5.64 0.20
C ILE A 347 -4.36 -4.41 0.53
N ASN A 348 -3.77 -3.40 1.18
CA ASN A 348 -4.50 -2.23 1.63
C ASN A 348 -4.83 -1.24 0.49
N LEU A 349 -4.04 -1.22 -0.58
CA LEU A 349 -4.23 -0.31 -1.72
C LEU A 349 -5.67 -0.28 -2.26
N PRO A 350 -6.32 -1.41 -2.62
CA PRO A 350 -7.71 -1.38 -3.08
C PRO A 350 -8.70 -0.90 -2.00
N ILE A 351 -8.41 -1.14 -0.72
CA ILE A 351 -9.24 -0.75 0.43
C ILE A 351 -9.16 0.78 0.64
N CYS A 352 -7.98 1.36 0.49
CA CYS A 352 -7.77 2.81 0.48
C CYS A 352 -8.56 3.49 -0.66
N VAL A 353 -8.57 2.92 -1.87
CA VAL A 353 -9.37 3.46 -2.99
C VAL A 353 -10.89 3.30 -2.73
N LEU A 354 -11.31 2.23 -2.06
CA LEU A 354 -12.70 2.07 -1.59
C LEU A 354 -13.08 3.14 -0.57
N LEU A 355 -12.22 3.43 0.42
CA LEU A 355 -12.44 4.52 1.36
C LEU A 355 -12.61 5.84 0.60
N LEU A 356 -11.72 6.16 -0.35
CA LEU A 356 -11.84 7.36 -1.19
C LEU A 356 -13.15 7.39 -2.00
N THR A 357 -13.63 6.24 -2.47
CA THR A 357 -14.92 6.11 -3.16
C THR A 357 -16.08 6.45 -2.22
N LEU A 358 -16.07 5.90 -1.00
CA LEU A 358 -17.06 6.19 0.03
C LEU A 358 -17.00 7.68 0.42
N LEU A 359 -15.85 8.22 0.80
CA LEU A 359 -15.70 9.63 1.20
C LEU A 359 -16.08 10.60 0.06
N SER A 360 -15.71 10.29 -1.19
CA SER A 360 -16.14 11.07 -2.35
C SER A 360 -17.66 11.01 -2.54
N HIS A 361 -18.27 9.85 -2.31
CA HIS A 361 -19.72 9.69 -2.40
C HIS A 361 -20.43 10.50 -1.32
N LEU A 362 -19.93 10.53 -0.09
CA LEU A 362 -20.45 11.32 1.03
C LEU A 362 -20.59 12.80 0.62
N VAL A 363 -19.50 13.39 0.14
CA VAL A 363 -19.45 14.83 -0.14
C VAL A 363 -20.27 15.19 -1.39
N VAL A 364 -20.30 14.32 -2.40
CA VAL A 364 -21.16 14.48 -3.59
C VAL A 364 -22.64 14.33 -3.21
N HIS A 365 -22.96 13.42 -2.30
CA HIS A 365 -24.31 13.16 -1.82
C HIS A 365 -24.89 14.38 -1.11
N VAL A 366 -24.16 14.94 -0.14
CA VAL A 366 -24.59 16.13 0.61
C VAL A 366 -24.94 17.29 -0.31
N ARG A 367 -24.15 17.52 -1.37
CA ARG A 367 -24.43 18.59 -2.32
C ARG A 367 -25.77 18.43 -3.04
N ARG A 368 -26.20 17.18 -3.29
CA ARG A 368 -27.49 16.90 -3.93
C ARG A 368 -28.67 16.99 -2.98
N GLU A 369 -28.49 16.61 -1.71
CA GLU A 369 -29.49 16.85 -0.67
C GLU A 369 -29.84 18.34 -0.59
N ILE A 370 -28.80 19.20 -0.55
CA ILE A 370 -28.98 20.66 -0.55
C ILE A 370 -29.71 21.16 -1.80
N ALA A 371 -29.60 20.45 -2.93
CA ALA A 371 -30.29 20.80 -4.17
C ALA A 371 -31.79 20.42 -4.17
N GLY A 372 -32.36 20.01 -3.01
CA GLY A 372 -33.76 19.68 -2.85
C GLY A 372 -34.11 18.19 -3.04
N GLU A 373 -33.10 17.32 -3.20
CA GLU A 373 -33.34 15.87 -3.19
C GLU A 373 -33.57 15.40 -1.74
N ARG A 374 -34.61 14.57 -1.50
CA ARG A 374 -34.99 14.12 -0.15
C ARG A 374 -33.79 13.51 0.61
N PRO A 375 -33.52 13.95 1.86
CA PRO A 375 -32.48 13.35 2.68
C PRO A 375 -32.90 11.93 3.08
N GLU A 376 -31.97 10.98 2.97
CA GLU A 376 -32.18 9.60 3.43
C GLU A 376 -31.54 9.41 4.81
N SER A 377 -32.12 10.07 5.82
CA SER A 377 -31.67 9.97 7.21
C SER A 377 -31.57 8.53 7.72
N VAL A 378 -32.45 7.64 7.24
CA VAL A 378 -32.52 6.22 7.64
C VAL A 378 -31.25 5.43 7.28
N LEU A 379 -30.49 5.83 6.26
CA LEU A 379 -29.28 5.11 5.83
C LEU A 379 -27.99 5.66 6.42
N GLN A 380 -28.04 6.79 7.15
CA GLN A 380 -26.83 7.41 7.70
C GLN A 380 -26.08 6.48 8.67
N PRO A 381 -26.72 5.79 9.64
CA PRO A 381 -25.98 4.92 10.56
C PRO A 381 -25.23 3.80 9.83
N LEU A 382 -25.86 3.18 8.84
CA LEU A 382 -25.26 2.14 8.01
C LEU A 382 -24.05 2.66 7.22
N TYR A 383 -24.16 3.89 6.70
CA TYR A 383 -23.09 4.54 5.97
C TYR A 383 -21.89 4.89 6.89
N LEU A 384 -22.16 5.42 8.09
CA LEU A 384 -21.14 5.67 9.11
C LEU A 384 -20.44 4.38 9.52
N PHE A 385 -21.21 3.31 9.77
CA PHE A 385 -20.68 2.00 10.10
C PHE A 385 -19.80 1.43 8.98
N THR A 386 -20.22 1.53 7.72
CA THR A 386 -19.41 1.04 6.59
C THR A 386 -18.11 1.83 6.45
N ILE A 387 -18.13 3.15 6.63
CA ILE A 387 -16.89 3.95 6.61
C ILE A 387 -16.00 3.57 7.79
N ALA A 388 -16.54 3.43 9.00
CA ALA A 388 -15.77 3.01 10.18
C ALA A 388 -15.16 1.63 9.99
N LEU A 389 -15.90 0.68 9.41
CA LEU A 389 -15.42 -0.68 9.13
C LEU A 389 -14.28 -0.67 8.10
N VAL A 390 -14.44 0.05 6.99
CA VAL A 390 -13.38 0.17 5.96
C VAL A 390 -12.16 0.91 6.50
N LEU A 391 -12.36 1.96 7.31
CA LEU A 391 -11.28 2.69 7.97
C LEU A 391 -10.53 1.82 8.98
N GLY A 392 -11.23 1.06 9.81
CA GLY A 392 -10.63 0.13 10.77
C GLY A 392 -9.87 -0.99 10.06
N THR A 393 -10.43 -1.49 8.95
CA THR A 393 -9.75 -2.46 8.09
C THR A 393 -8.40 -1.93 7.59
N ILE A 394 -8.35 -0.66 7.16
CA ILE A 394 -7.10 -0.01 6.75
C ILE A 394 -6.09 -0.01 7.90
N PHE A 395 -6.52 0.32 9.12
CA PHE A 395 -5.63 0.43 10.28
C PHE A 395 -4.98 -0.90 10.66
N VAL A 396 -5.71 -2.01 10.59
CA VAL A 396 -5.22 -3.34 10.98
C VAL A 396 -4.66 -4.15 9.80
N THR A 397 -4.82 -3.67 8.57
CA THR A 397 -4.18 -4.24 7.37
C THR A 397 -2.82 -3.61 7.12
N ASN A 398 -2.69 -2.28 7.21
CA ASN A 398 -1.40 -1.61 7.14
C ASN A 398 -1.46 -0.32 7.97
N SER A 399 -0.92 -0.38 9.20
CA SER A 399 -1.05 0.71 10.16
C SER A 399 -0.35 2.01 9.72
N TRP A 400 0.59 1.95 8.78
CA TRP A 400 1.21 3.13 8.17
C TRP A 400 0.21 4.00 7.38
N ASP A 401 -0.89 3.42 6.88
CA ASP A 401 -1.94 4.14 6.15
C ASP A 401 -2.98 4.79 7.08
N ALA A 402 -2.95 4.45 8.38
CA ALA A 402 -3.94 4.91 9.36
C ALA A 402 -4.01 6.43 9.52
N PRO A 403 -2.88 7.18 9.67
CA PRO A 403 -2.94 8.62 9.88
C PRO A 403 -3.60 9.36 8.70
N LEU A 404 -3.22 9.00 7.48
CA LEU A 404 -3.79 9.60 6.28
C LEU A 404 -5.25 9.24 6.09
N ALA A 405 -5.63 7.96 6.28
CA ALA A 405 -7.01 7.51 6.14
C ALA A 405 -7.94 8.16 7.17
N ALA A 406 -7.48 8.33 8.42
CA ALA A 406 -8.20 9.06 9.46
C ALA A 406 -8.35 10.54 9.08
N GLY A 407 -7.26 11.19 8.66
CA GLY A 407 -7.26 12.60 8.24
C GLY A 407 -8.18 12.87 7.04
N LEU A 408 -8.18 11.98 6.03
CA LEU A 408 -9.11 12.04 4.89
C LEU A 408 -10.56 11.90 5.34
N THR A 409 -10.83 10.98 6.25
CA THR A 409 -12.17 10.75 6.80
C THR A 409 -12.66 12.00 7.54
N ILE A 410 -11.88 12.52 8.49
CA ILE A 410 -12.20 13.74 9.23
C ILE A 410 -12.40 14.92 8.28
N GLY A 411 -11.48 15.11 7.33
CA GLY A 411 -11.56 16.16 6.33
C GLY A 411 -12.82 16.07 5.46
N ALA A 412 -13.26 14.87 5.09
CA ALA A 412 -14.49 14.65 4.35
C ALA A 412 -15.74 15.01 5.16
N TYR A 413 -15.80 14.70 6.46
CA TYR A 413 -16.92 15.11 7.33
C TYR A 413 -16.93 16.61 7.60
N VAL A 414 -15.77 17.22 7.84
CA VAL A 414 -15.64 18.69 7.96
C VAL A 414 -16.13 19.36 6.68
N TYR A 415 -15.70 18.87 5.52
CA TYR A 415 -16.12 19.41 4.24
C TYR A 415 -17.61 19.19 3.96
N ALA A 416 -18.15 18.01 4.27
CA ALA A 416 -19.58 17.72 4.18
C ALA A 416 -20.41 18.65 5.08
N GLY A 417 -19.95 18.91 6.32
CA GLY A 417 -20.56 19.87 7.23
C GLY A 417 -20.55 21.29 6.66
N ALA A 418 -19.40 21.75 6.17
CA ALA A 418 -19.25 23.07 5.56
C ALA A 418 -20.18 23.27 4.34
N LEU A 419 -20.43 22.21 3.55
CA LEU A 419 -21.38 22.27 2.44
C LEU A 419 -22.82 22.50 2.90
N ARG A 420 -23.23 21.93 4.05
CA ARG A 420 -24.59 22.06 4.61
C ARG A 420 -24.90 23.45 5.15
N GLY A 421 -23.91 24.32 5.31
CA GLY A 421 -24.09 25.71 5.76
C GLY A 421 -24.47 25.90 7.23
N GLY A 422 -25.02 24.88 7.91
CA GLY A 422 -25.41 24.92 9.32
C GLY A 422 -24.56 24.07 10.27
N TRP A 423 -23.62 23.26 9.76
CA TRP A 423 -22.68 22.51 10.58
C TRP A 423 -21.44 23.38 10.77
N ASN A 424 -21.20 23.87 11.99
CA ASN A 424 -19.92 24.49 12.30
C ASN A 424 -18.80 23.43 12.12
N ILE A 425 -17.57 23.87 11.82
CA ILE A 425 -16.42 22.98 11.59
C ILE A 425 -16.26 21.95 12.73
N ALA A 426 -16.62 22.32 13.96
CA ALA A 426 -16.58 21.45 15.14
C ALA A 426 -17.51 20.22 15.04
N THR A 427 -18.75 20.36 14.53
CA THR A 427 -19.65 19.20 14.32
C THR A 427 -19.11 18.22 13.27
N GLY A 428 -18.55 18.72 12.17
CA GLY A 428 -17.90 17.86 11.17
C GLY A 428 -16.65 17.16 11.72
N LEU A 429 -15.85 17.88 12.51
CA LEU A 429 -14.69 17.33 13.22
C LEU A 429 -15.13 16.23 14.21
N GLY A 430 -16.13 16.50 15.06
CA GLY A 430 -16.65 15.54 16.02
C GLY A 430 -17.21 14.28 15.36
N ALA A 431 -17.94 14.42 14.24
CA ALA A 431 -18.44 13.26 13.48
C ALA A 431 -17.30 12.44 12.86
N GLY A 432 -16.30 13.11 12.28
CA GLY A 432 -15.11 12.43 11.74
C GLY A 432 -14.31 11.69 12.80
N LEU A 433 -14.09 12.32 13.97
CA LEU A 433 -13.42 11.71 15.12
C LEU A 433 -14.21 10.52 15.65
N LEU A 434 -15.53 10.64 15.76
CA LEU A 434 -16.39 9.53 16.19
C LEU A 434 -16.28 8.32 15.24
N VAL A 435 -16.21 8.56 13.94
CA VAL A 435 -15.99 7.48 12.95
C VAL A 435 -14.61 6.85 13.09
N ALA A 436 -13.57 7.64 13.37
CA ALA A 436 -12.22 7.11 13.64
C ALA A 436 -12.17 6.30 14.94
N ILE A 437 -12.87 6.74 16.00
CA ILE A 437 -12.99 6.00 17.26
C ILE A 437 -13.78 4.70 17.04
N ALA A 438 -14.88 4.75 16.27
CA ALA A 438 -15.65 3.56 15.91
C ALA A 438 -14.79 2.57 15.11
N ALA A 439 -13.93 3.05 14.21
CA ALA A 439 -12.99 2.22 13.47
C ALA A 439 -12.04 1.45 14.41
N LEU A 440 -11.52 2.11 15.46
CA LEU A 440 -10.69 1.45 16.48
C LEU A 440 -11.52 0.43 17.30
N ALA A 441 -12.74 0.80 17.69
CA ALA A 441 -13.61 -0.05 18.49
C ALA A 441 -14.03 -1.34 17.76
N LEU A 442 -14.31 -1.27 16.45
CA LEU A 442 -14.66 -2.45 15.63
C LEU A 442 -13.54 -3.49 15.53
N PHE A 443 -12.31 -3.09 15.84
CA PHE A 443 -11.12 -3.93 15.81
C PHE A 443 -10.43 -4.00 17.18
N ALA A 444 -11.14 -3.72 18.27
CA ALA A 444 -10.59 -3.76 19.62
C ALA A 444 -9.84 -5.06 19.95
N PRO A 445 -10.30 -6.27 19.54
CA PRO A 445 -9.54 -7.51 19.77
C PRO A 445 -8.19 -7.58 19.05
N PHE A 446 -8.00 -6.85 17.95
CA PHE A 446 -6.67 -6.75 17.34
C PHE A 446 -5.74 -5.93 18.23
N TYR A 447 -6.20 -4.77 18.71
CA TYR A 447 -5.39 -3.85 19.51
C TYR A 447 -5.08 -4.36 20.92
N SER A 448 -5.87 -5.28 21.48
CA SER A 448 -5.55 -5.91 22.75
C SER A 448 -4.26 -6.73 22.65
N HIS A 449 -4.04 -7.42 21.53
CA HIS A 449 -2.87 -8.28 21.30
C HIS A 449 -1.76 -7.62 20.47
N PHE A 450 -2.01 -6.48 19.84
CA PHE A 450 -0.99 -5.76 19.07
C PHE A 450 -0.13 -4.85 19.96
N TYR A 451 1.16 -4.79 19.65
CA TYR A 451 2.13 -3.88 20.24
C TYR A 451 2.93 -3.16 19.13
N SER A 452 3.06 -1.84 19.24
CA SER A 452 3.80 -1.03 18.28
C SER A 452 5.26 -0.85 18.72
N VAL A 453 6.20 -1.20 17.84
CA VAL A 453 7.66 -1.09 18.10
C VAL A 453 8.28 0.23 17.59
N VAL A 454 7.46 1.25 17.26
CA VAL A 454 7.95 2.57 16.81
C VAL A 454 8.00 3.57 17.96
N ASP A 455 9.03 4.41 18.00
CA ASP A 455 9.31 5.34 19.12
C ASP A 455 8.65 6.72 18.95
N GLY A 456 7.98 6.96 17.82
CA GLY A 456 7.23 8.19 17.55
C GLY A 456 7.63 8.86 16.23
N VAL A 457 7.59 10.20 16.20
CA VAL A 457 7.92 11.01 15.01
C VAL A 457 9.16 11.86 15.31
N ALA A 458 10.14 11.82 14.41
CA ALA A 458 11.38 12.59 14.47
C ALA A 458 11.55 13.46 13.20
N THR A 459 12.47 14.42 13.25
CA THR A 459 12.83 15.27 12.09
C THR A 459 13.90 14.61 11.26
N THR A 460 13.77 14.66 9.94
CA THR A 460 14.79 14.09 9.02
C THR A 460 16.09 14.89 9.09
N THR A 461 17.23 14.22 8.98
CA THR A 461 18.56 14.82 8.85
C THR A 461 18.76 15.39 7.45
N GLU A 462 18.40 14.61 6.42
CA GLU A 462 18.52 15.00 5.01
C GLU A 462 17.21 14.76 4.24
N GLY A 463 17.06 15.47 3.13
CA GLY A 463 15.90 15.39 2.23
C GLY A 463 16.32 14.92 0.84
N SER A 464 15.35 14.70 -0.05
CA SER A 464 15.65 14.32 -1.42
C SER A 464 16.26 15.48 -2.19
N SER A 465 17.26 15.19 -3.03
CA SER A 465 17.72 16.16 -4.01
C SER A 465 16.60 16.48 -5.02
N VAL A 466 16.63 17.68 -5.61
CA VAL A 466 15.65 18.07 -6.64
C VAL A 466 15.66 17.09 -7.82
N GLY A 467 16.83 16.57 -8.19
CA GLY A 467 16.98 15.60 -9.26
C GLY A 467 16.24 14.29 -8.99
N GLN A 468 16.49 13.67 -7.83
CA GLN A 468 15.81 12.42 -7.42
C GLN A 468 14.31 12.63 -7.26
N PHE A 469 13.94 13.75 -6.64
CA PHE A 469 12.54 14.12 -6.42
C PHE A 469 11.78 14.28 -7.74
N MET A 470 12.34 15.02 -8.70
CA MET A 470 11.75 15.18 -10.04
C MET A 470 11.73 13.85 -10.81
N THR A 471 12.72 12.98 -10.64
CA THR A 471 12.72 11.67 -11.29
C THR A 471 11.56 10.81 -10.83
N HIS A 472 11.31 10.76 -9.52
CA HIS A 472 10.22 9.94 -8.97
C HIS A 472 8.83 10.57 -9.22
N TRP A 473 8.65 11.87 -8.96
CA TRP A 473 7.33 12.53 -9.01
C TRP A 473 7.01 13.26 -10.31
N GLY A 474 7.98 13.40 -11.22
CA GLY A 474 7.92 14.32 -12.36
C GLY A 474 6.72 14.10 -13.29
N ILE A 475 6.26 12.86 -13.47
CA ILE A 475 5.07 12.56 -14.29
C ILE A 475 3.82 13.26 -13.75
N PHE A 476 3.56 13.15 -12.45
CA PHE A 476 2.41 13.81 -11.82
C PHE A 476 2.55 15.32 -11.83
N ILE A 477 3.77 15.82 -11.56
CA ILE A 477 4.07 17.25 -11.57
C ILE A 477 3.82 17.83 -12.96
N LEU A 478 4.28 17.17 -14.02
CA LEU A 478 4.05 17.59 -15.41
C LEU A 478 2.55 17.66 -15.74
N ILE A 479 1.75 16.69 -15.27
CA ILE A 479 0.30 16.72 -15.46
C ILE A 479 -0.33 17.92 -14.74
N VAL A 480 0.00 18.16 -13.47
CA VAL A 480 -0.55 19.27 -12.68
C VAL A 480 -0.12 20.62 -13.26
N VAL A 481 1.13 20.74 -13.70
CA VAL A 481 1.65 21.93 -14.39
C VAL A 481 0.89 22.16 -15.70
N ALA A 482 0.71 21.12 -16.53
CA ALA A 482 -0.03 21.23 -17.78
C ALA A 482 -1.49 21.64 -17.55
N VAL A 483 -2.17 21.09 -16.55
CA VAL A 483 -3.54 21.48 -16.18
C VAL A 483 -3.60 22.93 -15.72
N THR A 484 -2.64 23.37 -14.90
CA THR A 484 -2.57 24.74 -14.38
C THR A 484 -2.31 25.76 -15.48
N ILE A 485 -1.35 25.48 -16.38
CA ILE A 485 -1.05 26.31 -17.55
C ILE A 485 -2.26 26.35 -18.49
N SER A 486 -2.92 25.21 -18.76
CA SER A 486 -4.13 25.17 -19.58
C SER A 486 -5.24 26.03 -18.99
N ALA A 487 -5.40 26.02 -17.66
CA ALA A 487 -6.34 26.89 -16.97
C ALA A 487 -5.93 28.37 -17.07
N ALA A 488 -4.63 28.69 -17.02
CA ALA A 488 -4.12 30.05 -17.19
C ALA A 488 -4.41 30.61 -18.57
N LEU A 489 -4.07 29.85 -19.62
CA LEU A 489 -4.22 30.27 -21.02
C LEU A 489 -5.69 30.45 -21.44
N ARG A 490 -6.64 29.81 -20.74
CA ARG A 490 -8.08 29.98 -20.98
C ARG A 490 -8.69 31.20 -20.30
N ASN A 491 -8.04 31.74 -19.26
CA ASN A 491 -8.57 32.85 -18.48
C ASN A 491 -7.93 34.17 -18.92
N ARG A 492 -8.74 35.23 -19.10
CA ARG A 492 -8.19 36.58 -19.30
C ARG A 492 -7.49 37.06 -18.04
N LEU A 493 -6.33 37.68 -18.22
CA LEU A 493 -5.64 38.43 -17.17
C LEU A 493 -6.62 39.46 -16.58
N SER A 494 -6.66 39.53 -15.25
CA SER A 494 -7.51 40.46 -14.52
C SER A 494 -6.68 41.15 -13.47
N ARG A 495 -6.97 42.43 -13.17
CA ARG A 495 -6.25 43.18 -12.13
C ARG A 495 -6.16 42.43 -10.79
N HIS A 496 -7.25 41.78 -10.39
CA HIS A 496 -7.30 40.97 -9.16
C HIS A 496 -6.38 39.73 -9.22
N GLY A 497 -6.26 39.11 -10.40
CA GLY A 497 -5.33 38.01 -10.62
C GLY A 497 -3.87 38.47 -10.55
N ALA A 498 -3.55 39.60 -11.19
CA ALA A 498 -2.21 40.19 -11.11
C ALA A 498 -1.83 40.52 -9.66
N ASN A 499 -2.71 41.17 -8.90
CA ASN A 499 -2.48 41.47 -7.49
C ASN A 499 -2.29 40.21 -6.65
N SER A 500 -3.08 39.16 -6.92
CA SER A 500 -2.92 37.87 -6.23
C SER A 500 -1.54 37.28 -6.50
N GLY A 501 -1.12 37.24 -7.77
CA GLY A 501 0.19 36.74 -8.18
C GLY A 501 1.32 37.51 -7.53
N MET A 502 1.29 38.85 -7.59
CA MET A 502 2.30 39.71 -6.96
C MET A 502 2.40 39.47 -5.46
N LEU A 503 1.27 39.42 -4.75
CA LEU A 503 1.23 39.18 -3.31
C LEU A 503 1.84 37.82 -2.94
N THR A 504 1.37 36.74 -3.57
CA THR A 504 1.86 35.39 -3.25
C THR A 504 3.31 35.20 -3.65
N GLY A 505 3.74 35.81 -4.76
CA GLY A 505 5.14 35.76 -5.20
C GLY A 505 6.07 36.53 -4.26
N ALA A 506 5.70 37.75 -3.87
CA ALA A 506 6.48 38.55 -2.92
C ALA A 506 6.62 37.86 -1.56
N VAL A 507 5.56 37.25 -1.05
CA VAL A 507 5.59 36.47 0.21
C VAL A 507 6.54 35.27 0.11
N CYS A 508 6.48 34.52 -1.00
CA CYS A 508 7.36 33.37 -1.23
C CYS A 508 8.84 33.81 -1.32
N PHE A 509 9.15 34.87 -2.07
CA PHE A 509 10.51 35.43 -2.14
C PHE A 509 11.01 35.95 -0.80
N ALA A 510 10.16 36.66 -0.06
CA ALA A 510 10.52 37.17 1.27
C ALA A 510 10.88 36.01 2.21
N GLY A 511 10.07 34.95 2.26
CA GLY A 511 10.38 33.77 3.07
C GLY A 511 11.71 33.11 2.70
N GLY A 512 11.96 32.92 1.40
CA GLY A 512 13.23 32.35 0.93
C GLY A 512 14.44 33.22 1.24
N GLY A 513 14.32 34.55 1.07
CA GLY A 513 15.36 35.51 1.42
C GLY A 513 15.66 35.55 2.92
N THR A 514 14.62 35.49 3.76
CA THR A 514 14.77 35.46 5.23
C THR A 514 15.52 34.21 5.70
N THR A 515 15.12 33.02 5.25
CA THR A 515 15.82 31.79 5.64
C THR A 515 17.26 31.79 5.13
N ALA A 516 17.51 32.22 3.90
CA ALA A 516 18.87 32.30 3.36
C ALA A 516 19.76 33.27 4.17
N LEU A 517 19.20 34.39 4.62
CA LEU A 517 19.91 35.34 5.50
C LEU A 517 20.24 34.71 6.86
N VAL A 518 19.28 34.02 7.49
CA VAL A 518 19.50 33.33 8.78
C VAL A 518 20.61 32.29 8.65
N LEU A 519 20.57 31.47 7.61
CA LEU A 519 21.60 30.45 7.34
C LEU A 519 22.99 31.06 7.10
N ALA A 520 23.04 32.19 6.38
CA ALA A 520 24.29 32.91 6.17
C ALA A 520 24.87 33.48 7.48
N VAL A 521 24.02 33.97 8.39
CA VAL A 521 24.43 34.42 9.73
C VAL A 521 24.91 33.26 10.60
N GLN A 522 24.36 32.05 10.41
CA GLN A 522 24.78 30.82 11.10
C GLN A 522 26.01 30.14 10.46
N GLU A 523 26.71 30.82 9.54
CA GLU A 523 27.87 30.29 8.80
C GLU A 523 27.59 28.97 8.07
N SER A 524 26.32 28.70 7.76
CA SER A 524 25.84 27.49 7.09
C SER A 524 25.06 27.85 5.82
N PRO A 525 25.64 28.60 4.87
CA PRO A 525 24.90 29.12 3.73
C PRO A 525 24.36 27.98 2.84
N PRO A 526 23.15 28.13 2.29
CA PRO A 526 22.56 27.11 1.42
C PRO A 526 23.35 26.99 0.11
N ALA A 527 23.24 25.83 -0.53
CA ALA A 527 23.74 25.65 -1.90
C ALA A 527 23.02 26.63 -2.85
N LEU A 528 23.75 27.64 -3.34
CA LEU A 528 23.19 28.82 -3.99
C LEU A 528 22.38 28.49 -5.26
N VAL A 529 22.91 27.61 -6.12
CA VAL A 529 22.25 27.24 -7.39
C VAL A 529 20.94 26.46 -7.16
N PRO A 530 20.92 25.36 -6.37
CA PRO A 530 19.67 24.66 -6.03
C PRO A 530 18.64 25.55 -5.34
N PHE A 531 19.08 26.41 -4.41
CA PHE A 531 18.21 27.34 -3.71
C PHE A 531 17.53 28.32 -4.67
N ILE A 532 18.31 29.10 -5.44
CA ILE A 532 17.76 30.12 -6.35
C ILE A 532 16.86 29.48 -7.38
N THR A 533 17.30 28.36 -7.98
CA THR A 533 16.50 27.65 -8.99
C THR A 533 15.16 27.20 -8.42
N THR A 534 15.17 26.61 -7.23
CA THR A 534 13.96 26.14 -6.56
C THR A 534 13.03 27.29 -6.21
N LEU A 535 13.56 28.36 -5.62
CA LEU A 535 12.77 29.53 -5.24
C LEU A 535 12.12 30.17 -6.46
N LEU A 536 12.85 30.33 -7.57
CA LEU A 536 12.33 30.89 -8.81
C LEU A 536 11.22 30.01 -9.41
N VAL A 537 11.45 28.70 -9.52
CA VAL A 537 10.48 27.75 -10.09
C VAL A 537 9.21 27.66 -9.22
N ALA A 538 9.37 27.49 -7.91
CA ALA A 538 8.26 27.42 -6.96
C ALA A 538 7.43 28.71 -6.99
N THR A 539 8.11 29.86 -6.94
CA THR A 539 7.44 31.17 -6.98
C THR A 539 6.71 31.39 -8.30
N ALA A 540 7.35 31.11 -9.44
CA ALA A 540 6.72 31.22 -10.75
C ALA A 540 5.45 30.35 -10.83
N PHE A 541 5.51 29.13 -10.32
CA PHE A 541 4.35 28.23 -10.32
C PHE A 541 3.20 28.76 -9.44
N ILE A 542 3.51 29.22 -8.23
CA ILE A 542 2.53 29.85 -7.32
C ILE A 542 1.91 31.08 -7.97
N VAL A 543 2.71 31.96 -8.58
CA VAL A 543 2.24 33.17 -9.26
C VAL A 543 1.27 32.82 -10.39
N ILE A 544 1.62 31.86 -11.24
CA ILE A 544 0.73 31.38 -12.32
C ILE A 544 -0.58 30.85 -11.73
N GLY A 545 -0.52 29.99 -10.71
CA GLY A 545 -1.70 29.48 -10.02
C GLY A 545 -2.58 30.57 -9.43
N ALA A 546 -1.98 31.54 -8.72
CA ALA A 546 -2.67 32.64 -8.05
C ALA A 546 -3.33 33.62 -9.04
N VAL A 547 -2.68 33.91 -10.18
CA VAL A 547 -3.27 34.74 -11.26
C VAL A 547 -4.58 34.13 -11.77
N VAL A 548 -4.63 32.80 -11.84
CA VAL A 548 -5.79 32.05 -12.33
C VAL A 548 -6.84 31.86 -11.27
N ALA A 549 -6.44 31.41 -10.08
CA ALA A 549 -7.34 31.07 -8.98
C ALA A 549 -7.92 32.32 -8.32
N ARG A 550 -7.19 33.44 -8.34
CA ARG A 550 -7.56 34.76 -7.79
C ARG A 550 -7.92 34.68 -6.30
N PRO A 551 -7.02 34.17 -5.43
CA PRO A 551 -7.27 33.98 -4.01
C PRO A 551 -7.69 35.25 -3.27
N THR A 552 -7.33 36.45 -3.75
CA THR A 552 -7.79 37.73 -3.17
C THR A 552 -9.30 37.97 -3.29
N ARG A 553 -10.02 37.17 -4.08
CA ARG A 553 -11.49 37.16 -4.14
C ARG A 553 -12.12 36.10 -3.23
N LEU A 554 -11.31 35.26 -2.61
CA LEU A 554 -11.76 34.31 -1.60
C LEU A 554 -11.91 35.04 -0.26
N SER A 555 -12.55 34.41 0.73
CA SER A 555 -12.70 35.01 2.06
C SER A 555 -11.33 35.29 2.72
N PRO A 556 -11.23 36.28 3.62
CA PRO A 556 -9.96 36.67 4.27
C PRO A 556 -9.19 35.50 4.88
N TRP A 557 -9.87 34.56 5.54
CA TRP A 557 -9.26 33.35 6.10
C TRP A 557 -8.59 32.45 5.06
N LEU A 558 -9.17 32.32 3.86
CA LEU A 558 -8.61 31.51 2.78
C LEU A 558 -7.43 32.20 2.12
N MET A 559 -7.45 33.54 2.07
CA MET A 559 -6.31 34.33 1.65
C MET A 559 -5.15 34.20 2.63
N ALA A 560 -5.42 34.27 3.95
CA ALA A 560 -4.41 34.05 4.99
C ALA A 560 -3.79 32.65 4.88
N LEU A 561 -4.61 31.61 4.68
CA LEU A 561 -4.11 30.25 4.44
C LEU A 561 -3.21 30.18 3.20
N THR A 562 -3.63 30.80 2.09
CA THR A 562 -2.85 30.81 0.85
C THR A 562 -1.50 31.52 1.03
N ILE A 563 -1.47 32.63 1.78
CA ILE A 563 -0.26 33.38 2.13
C ILE A 563 0.65 32.54 3.01
N ALA A 564 0.13 31.87 4.03
CA ALA A 564 0.91 31.01 4.93
C ALA A 564 1.59 29.88 4.16
N PHE A 565 0.87 29.24 3.23
CA PHE A 565 1.43 28.20 2.36
C PHE A 565 2.50 28.73 1.41
N ALA A 566 2.29 29.90 0.79
CA ALA A 566 3.30 30.54 -0.05
C ALA A 566 4.57 30.93 0.75
N ALA A 567 4.40 31.38 2.00
CA ALA A 567 5.51 31.69 2.90
C ALA A 567 6.28 30.41 3.26
N ALA A 568 5.58 29.33 3.65
CA ALA A 568 6.18 28.04 3.95
C ALA A 568 6.98 27.50 2.76
N THR A 569 6.45 27.58 1.54
CA THR A 569 7.20 27.25 0.31
C THR A 569 8.51 28.04 0.21
N GLY A 570 8.46 29.35 0.46
CA GLY A 570 9.63 30.21 0.47
C GLY A 570 10.66 29.80 1.52
N PHE A 571 10.24 29.66 2.78
CA PHE A 571 11.10 29.30 3.90
C PHE A 571 11.81 27.95 3.72
N LEU A 572 11.15 27.00 3.05
CA LEU A 572 11.71 25.68 2.76
C LEU A 572 12.72 25.70 1.61
N ALA A 573 12.70 26.68 0.70
CA ALA A 573 13.53 26.66 -0.50
C ALA A 573 15.04 26.54 -0.25
N PRO A 574 15.64 27.22 0.76
CA PRO A 574 17.07 27.09 1.04
C PRO A 574 17.47 25.79 1.76
N VAL A 575 16.58 25.24 2.57
CA VAL A 575 16.88 24.10 3.48
C VAL A 575 16.41 22.76 2.94
N ARG A 576 15.26 22.74 2.27
CA ARG A 576 14.56 21.54 1.79
C ARG A 576 13.94 21.80 0.41
N PRO A 577 14.77 21.86 -0.66
CA PRO A 577 14.31 22.22 -1.99
C PRO A 577 13.16 21.34 -2.54
N ALA A 578 13.23 20.02 -2.34
CA ALA A 578 12.16 19.11 -2.76
C ALA A 578 10.83 19.39 -2.02
N ALA A 579 10.89 19.59 -0.70
CA ALA A 579 9.73 19.98 0.11
C ALA A 579 9.14 21.33 -0.34
N SER A 580 10.00 22.30 -0.71
CA SER A 580 9.56 23.59 -1.25
C SER A 580 8.80 23.42 -2.58
N LEU A 581 9.34 22.66 -3.53
CA LEU A 581 8.68 22.41 -4.83
C LEU A 581 7.32 21.76 -4.65
N VAL A 582 7.22 20.72 -3.82
CA VAL A 582 5.95 20.03 -3.61
C VAL A 582 4.95 20.89 -2.81
N ALA A 583 5.43 21.72 -1.87
CA ALA A 583 4.60 22.71 -1.18
C ALA A 583 4.05 23.77 -2.14
N ALA A 584 4.81 24.18 -3.17
CA ALA A 584 4.32 25.07 -4.21
C ALA A 584 3.13 24.46 -4.97
N ILE A 585 3.22 23.15 -5.26
CA ILE A 585 2.15 22.41 -5.91
C ILE A 585 0.93 22.28 -4.98
N ALA A 586 1.14 21.97 -3.70
CA ALA A 586 0.08 21.96 -2.70
C ALA A 586 -0.64 23.31 -2.65
N THR A 587 0.12 24.40 -2.63
CA THR A 587 -0.38 25.78 -2.57
C THR A 587 -1.31 26.08 -3.74
N VAL A 588 -0.87 25.79 -4.97
CA VAL A 588 -1.70 25.96 -6.17
C VAL A 588 -2.94 25.07 -6.14
N ALA A 589 -2.78 23.79 -5.75
CA ALA A 589 -3.89 22.85 -5.66
C ALA A 589 -4.95 23.30 -4.64
N VAL A 590 -4.54 23.78 -3.47
CA VAL A 590 -5.41 24.36 -2.44
C VAL A 590 -6.18 25.56 -3.01
N MET A 591 -5.52 26.49 -3.70
CA MET A 591 -6.21 27.63 -4.32
C MET A 591 -7.30 27.19 -5.30
N PHE A 592 -7.02 26.20 -6.15
CA PHE A 592 -8.00 25.68 -7.11
C PHE A 592 -9.13 24.89 -6.44
N ALA A 593 -8.82 24.08 -5.43
CA ALA A 593 -9.82 23.38 -4.63
C ALA A 593 -10.78 24.39 -4.00
N LEU A 594 -10.23 25.35 -3.24
CA LEU A 594 -11.01 26.36 -2.53
C LEU A 594 -11.83 27.23 -3.46
N ARG A 595 -11.33 27.61 -4.64
CA ARG A 595 -12.11 28.38 -5.63
C ARG A 595 -13.41 27.69 -6.01
N ARG A 596 -13.46 26.36 -5.98
CA ARG A 596 -14.63 25.55 -6.33
C ARG A 596 -15.11 24.69 -5.17
N TRP A 597 -14.88 25.12 -3.92
CA TRP A 597 -15.22 24.36 -2.72
C TRP A 597 -16.70 23.97 -2.65
N ARG A 598 -17.61 24.72 -3.26
CA ARG A 598 -19.04 24.38 -3.31
C ARG A 598 -19.39 23.21 -4.23
N HIS A 599 -18.43 22.73 -5.03
CA HIS A 599 -18.62 21.71 -6.05
C HIS A 599 -17.66 20.53 -5.79
N PRO A 600 -18.09 19.50 -5.04
CA PRO A 600 -17.23 18.39 -4.62
C PRO A 600 -16.49 17.72 -5.77
N GLN A 601 -17.15 17.55 -6.90
CA GLN A 601 -16.54 16.95 -8.08
C GLN A 601 -15.31 17.73 -8.55
N THR A 602 -15.32 19.07 -8.48
CA THR A 602 -14.15 19.89 -8.82
C THR A 602 -13.19 20.11 -7.66
N PHE A 603 -13.68 20.14 -6.42
CA PHE A 603 -12.88 20.30 -5.22
C PHE A 603 -12.01 19.08 -4.95
N VAL A 604 -12.61 17.88 -4.92
CA VAL A 604 -11.95 16.65 -4.47
C VAL A 604 -10.68 16.33 -5.26
N PRO A 605 -10.65 16.36 -6.61
CA PRO A 605 -9.41 16.07 -7.34
C PRO A 605 -8.24 16.99 -6.96
N TRP A 606 -8.50 18.30 -6.75
CA TRP A 606 -7.47 19.23 -6.30
C TRP A 606 -7.11 19.03 -4.82
N ALA A 607 -8.07 18.66 -3.98
CA ALA A 607 -7.81 18.32 -2.58
C ALA A 607 -6.93 17.06 -2.47
N LEU A 608 -7.15 16.04 -3.30
CA LEU A 608 -6.30 14.83 -3.35
C LEU A 608 -4.86 15.19 -3.74
N ILE A 609 -4.67 16.05 -4.76
CA ILE A 609 -3.34 16.56 -5.13
C ILE A 609 -2.69 17.30 -3.96
N ALA A 610 -3.43 18.21 -3.30
CA ALA A 610 -2.90 18.97 -2.17
C ALA A 610 -2.48 18.04 -1.00
N ILE A 611 -3.31 17.05 -0.67
CA ILE A 611 -3.03 16.10 0.41
C ILE A 611 -1.85 15.19 0.05
N ALA A 612 -1.74 14.74 -1.20
CA ALA A 612 -0.57 14.01 -1.69
C ALA A 612 0.72 14.84 -1.51
N CYS A 613 0.68 16.10 -1.93
CA CYS A 613 1.80 17.02 -1.78
C CYS A 613 2.18 17.28 -0.32
N VAL A 614 1.20 17.45 0.57
CA VAL A 614 1.44 17.62 2.01
C VAL A 614 2.03 16.35 2.62
N THR A 615 1.57 15.18 2.21
CA THR A 615 2.11 13.89 2.65
C THR A 615 3.59 13.75 2.27
N ILE A 616 3.93 14.08 1.02
CA ILE A 616 5.32 14.10 0.55
C ILE A 616 6.15 15.13 1.30
N ALA A 617 5.65 16.37 1.44
CA ALA A 617 6.35 17.41 2.19
C ALA A 617 6.60 17.00 3.64
N ALA A 618 5.64 16.31 4.27
CA ALA A 618 5.79 15.81 5.63
C ALA A 618 6.94 14.80 5.71
N VAL A 619 7.06 13.87 4.78
CA VAL A 619 8.14 12.85 4.75
C VAL A 619 9.51 13.46 4.43
N GLU A 620 9.55 14.58 3.73
CA GLU A 620 10.79 15.34 3.50
C GLU A 620 11.30 16.03 4.77
N LEU A 621 10.42 16.25 5.76
CA LEU A 621 10.70 17.00 6.99
C LEU A 621 10.71 16.11 8.25
N LEU A 622 9.91 15.05 8.25
CA LEU A 622 9.60 14.21 9.39
C LEU A 622 9.65 12.73 8.97
N TYR A 623 10.00 11.86 9.90
CA TYR A 623 9.92 10.42 9.73
C TYR A 623 9.39 9.75 11.00
N VAL A 624 8.81 8.57 10.84
CA VAL A 624 8.46 7.68 11.97
C VAL A 624 9.73 6.98 12.42
N ALA A 625 10.13 7.20 13.67
CA ALA A 625 11.34 6.62 14.23
C ALA A 625 11.15 5.13 14.52
N ASP A 626 11.92 4.30 13.82
CA ASP A 626 11.98 2.83 13.95
C ASP A 626 13.45 2.36 14.17
N ASP A 627 13.76 1.08 13.94
CA ASP A 627 15.12 0.51 14.06
C ASP A 627 16.17 1.18 13.18
N LEU A 628 15.78 2.00 12.21
CA LEU A 628 16.71 2.66 11.29
C LEU A 628 17.12 4.05 11.76
N ARG A 629 16.59 4.53 12.90
CA ARG A 629 16.96 5.81 13.51
C ARG A 629 18.48 5.90 13.71
N ASN A 630 19.03 7.12 13.60
CA ASN A 630 20.47 7.38 13.73
C ASN A 630 21.32 6.67 12.66
N SER A 631 20.73 6.32 11.52
CA SER A 631 21.43 5.78 10.36
C SER A 631 21.07 6.59 9.10
N PRO A 632 21.84 6.48 8.01
CA PRO A 632 21.46 7.09 6.73
C PRO A 632 20.08 6.63 6.20
N TRP A 633 19.56 5.50 6.69
CA TRP A 633 18.29 4.90 6.29
C TRP A 633 17.12 5.34 7.17
N GLU A 634 17.30 6.31 8.07
CA GLU A 634 16.32 6.70 9.09
C GLU A 634 14.91 6.99 8.55
N ARG A 635 14.79 7.48 7.33
CA ARG A 635 13.50 7.80 6.69
C ARG A 635 13.04 6.76 5.68
N MET A 636 13.76 5.65 5.50
CA MET A 636 13.49 4.63 4.48
C MET A 636 12.05 4.12 4.53
N ASN A 637 11.59 3.65 5.70
CA ASN A 637 10.23 3.12 5.85
C ASN A 637 9.15 4.20 5.69
N SER A 638 9.42 5.42 6.17
CA SER A 638 8.51 6.55 5.98
C SER A 638 8.36 6.89 4.49
N VAL A 639 9.47 6.99 3.74
CA VAL A 639 9.43 7.19 2.28
C VAL A 639 8.69 6.04 1.61
N PHE A 640 9.03 4.79 1.91
CA PHE A 640 8.42 3.61 1.31
C PHE A 640 6.89 3.61 1.46
N LYS A 641 6.38 3.76 2.68
CA LYS A 641 4.94 3.62 2.96
C LYS A 641 4.15 4.86 2.52
N PHE A 642 4.62 6.07 2.84
CA PHE A 642 3.88 7.30 2.54
C PHE A 642 3.98 7.73 1.06
N TYR A 643 5.03 7.35 0.33
CA TYR A 643 5.08 7.63 -1.12
C TYR A 643 4.03 6.83 -1.88
N LEU A 644 3.76 5.58 -1.52
CA LEU A 644 2.69 4.79 -2.13
C LEU A 644 1.31 5.43 -1.92
N GLN A 645 1.05 5.93 -0.71
CA GLN A 645 -0.17 6.69 -0.41
C GLN A 645 -0.29 7.94 -1.27
N ALA A 646 0.79 8.74 -1.34
CA ALA A 646 0.82 9.96 -2.13
C ALA A 646 0.67 9.66 -3.63
N TRP A 647 1.26 8.57 -4.13
CA TRP A 647 1.15 8.11 -5.52
C TRP A 647 -0.30 7.80 -5.89
N MET A 648 -1.01 7.07 -5.04
CA MET A 648 -2.44 6.78 -5.22
C MET A 648 -3.27 8.07 -5.28
N LEU A 649 -3.09 8.98 -4.32
CA LEU A 649 -3.82 10.25 -4.28
C LEU A 649 -3.52 11.13 -5.51
N PHE A 650 -2.24 11.21 -5.89
CA PHE A 650 -1.80 11.92 -7.09
C PHE A 650 -2.41 11.32 -8.35
N GLY A 651 -2.35 10.00 -8.52
CA GLY A 651 -2.90 9.30 -9.67
C GLY A 651 -4.39 9.54 -9.86
N ILE A 652 -5.18 9.44 -8.79
CA ILE A 652 -6.63 9.69 -8.84
C ILE A 652 -6.93 11.17 -9.14
N GLY A 653 -6.28 12.09 -8.42
CA GLY A 653 -6.47 13.53 -8.63
C GLY A 653 -6.08 13.96 -10.06
N ALA A 654 -4.89 13.55 -10.49
CA ALA A 654 -4.32 13.90 -11.79
C ALA A 654 -5.15 13.32 -12.94
N ALA A 655 -5.59 12.07 -12.86
CA ALA A 655 -6.41 11.44 -13.89
C ALA A 655 -7.75 12.16 -14.12
N VAL A 656 -8.43 12.56 -13.03
CA VAL A 656 -9.70 13.31 -13.13
C VAL A 656 -9.48 14.71 -13.73
N LEU A 657 -8.41 15.40 -13.32
CA LEU A 657 -8.06 16.71 -13.87
C LEU A 657 -7.67 16.60 -15.36
N LEU A 658 -6.88 15.59 -15.71
CA LEU A 658 -6.45 15.27 -17.07
C LEU A 658 -7.64 14.99 -17.98
N GLY A 659 -8.55 14.11 -17.57
CA GLY A 659 -9.75 13.80 -18.36
C GLY A 659 -10.64 15.02 -18.61
N ARG A 660 -10.68 15.98 -17.68
CA ARG A 660 -11.35 17.27 -17.89
C ARG A 660 -10.63 18.15 -18.89
N VAL A 661 -9.30 18.17 -18.89
CA VAL A 661 -8.52 18.95 -19.85
C VAL A 661 -8.64 18.37 -21.25
N ILE A 662 -8.50 17.05 -21.42
CA ILE A 662 -8.63 16.36 -22.72
C ILE A 662 -9.99 16.65 -23.35
N ARG A 663 -11.07 16.60 -22.55
CA ARG A 663 -12.42 16.90 -23.03
C ARG A 663 -12.71 18.39 -23.18
N GLY A 664 -12.23 19.22 -22.28
CA GLY A 664 -12.35 20.67 -22.40
C GLY A 664 -11.54 21.23 -23.58
N ALA A 665 -10.50 20.52 -24.04
CA ALA A 665 -9.72 20.85 -25.23
C ALA A 665 -10.50 20.58 -26.52
N SER A 666 -11.51 19.69 -26.51
CA SER A 666 -12.35 19.41 -27.69
C SER A 666 -13.42 20.47 -27.94
N SER A 667 -13.75 21.33 -26.96
CA SER A 667 -14.90 22.22 -27.07
C SER A 667 -14.62 23.74 -27.03
N THR A 668 -13.46 24.24 -26.57
CA THR A 668 -13.39 25.69 -26.24
C THR A 668 -12.01 26.39 -26.15
N SER A 669 -10.89 25.82 -26.65
CA SER A 669 -9.62 26.59 -26.62
C SER A 669 -9.56 27.66 -27.73
N ARG A 670 -9.43 28.94 -27.34
CA ARG A 670 -9.20 30.07 -28.26
C ARG A 670 -7.77 30.12 -28.84
N SER A 671 -6.82 29.36 -28.28
CA SER A 671 -5.43 29.28 -28.77
C SER A 671 -5.05 27.84 -29.11
N ARG A 672 -4.68 27.62 -30.37
CA ARG A 672 -4.25 26.33 -30.92
C ARG A 672 -2.93 25.87 -30.27
N SER A 673 -1.99 26.80 -30.09
CA SER A 673 -0.65 26.55 -29.52
C SER A 673 -0.72 26.12 -28.05
N ALA A 674 -1.59 26.74 -27.26
CA ALA A 674 -1.83 26.36 -25.86
C ALA A 674 -2.33 24.91 -25.74
N ARG A 675 -3.20 24.49 -26.66
CA ARG A 675 -3.70 23.12 -26.72
C ARG A 675 -2.60 22.14 -27.13
N PHE A 676 -1.82 22.46 -28.14
CA PHE A 676 -0.69 21.62 -28.56
C PHE A 676 0.34 21.45 -27.45
N LEU A 677 0.74 22.53 -26.76
CA LEU A 677 1.66 22.44 -25.63
C LEU A 677 1.10 21.58 -24.50
N THR A 678 -0.16 21.80 -24.11
CA THR A 678 -0.80 21.01 -23.05
C THR A 678 -0.85 19.53 -23.43
N MET A 679 -1.32 19.21 -24.64
CA MET A 679 -1.41 17.82 -25.11
C MET A 679 -0.04 17.17 -25.30
N GLY A 680 0.99 17.94 -25.68
CA GLY A 680 2.37 17.47 -25.81
C GLY A 680 2.96 17.09 -24.45
N ILE A 681 2.81 17.93 -23.42
CA ILE A 681 3.26 17.62 -22.06
C ILE A 681 2.55 16.38 -21.52
N LEU A 682 1.25 16.27 -21.77
CA LEU A 682 0.45 15.12 -21.33
C LEU A 682 0.83 13.84 -22.08
N GLY A 683 1.03 13.92 -23.40
CA GLY A 683 1.50 12.81 -24.22
C GLY A 683 2.87 12.32 -23.74
N PHE A 684 3.80 13.25 -23.48
CA PHE A 684 5.09 12.92 -22.90
C PHE A 684 4.95 12.26 -21.53
N ALA A 685 4.13 12.78 -20.62
CA ALA A 685 3.96 12.19 -19.28
C ALA A 685 3.39 10.76 -19.35
N LEU A 686 2.44 10.50 -20.24
CA LEU A 686 1.86 9.16 -20.44
C LEU A 686 2.85 8.19 -21.09
N ILE A 687 3.61 8.64 -22.10
CA ILE A 687 4.67 7.84 -22.72
C ILE A 687 5.77 7.56 -21.70
N ALA A 688 6.20 8.56 -20.92
CA ALA A 688 7.20 8.39 -19.88
C ALA A 688 6.77 7.34 -18.85
N GLY A 689 5.49 7.36 -18.46
CA GLY A 689 4.92 6.40 -17.52
C GLY A 689 4.84 4.96 -18.05
N ILE A 690 4.80 4.75 -19.37
CA ILE A 690 4.71 3.39 -19.96
C ILE A 690 6.08 2.73 -20.15
N ILE A 691 7.17 3.51 -20.16
CA ILE A 691 8.52 2.98 -20.41
C ILE A 691 8.89 1.91 -19.40
N TYR A 692 8.68 2.17 -18.11
CA TYR A 692 9.04 1.20 -17.08
C TYR A 692 8.24 -0.11 -17.20
N PRO A 693 6.91 -0.13 -17.36
CA PRO A 693 6.19 -1.37 -17.67
C PRO A 693 6.70 -2.12 -18.91
N VAL A 694 7.05 -1.40 -19.98
CA VAL A 694 7.46 -2.02 -21.25
C VAL A 694 8.85 -2.65 -21.17
N PHE A 695 9.82 -1.97 -20.55
CA PHE A 695 11.21 -2.42 -20.49
C PHE A 695 11.56 -3.13 -19.18
N GLY A 696 10.96 -2.71 -18.07
CA GLY A 696 11.15 -3.30 -16.76
C GLY A 696 10.50 -4.67 -16.62
N THR A 697 9.37 -4.95 -17.31
CA THR A 697 8.74 -6.28 -17.23
C THR A 697 9.62 -7.38 -17.82
N PRO A 698 10.12 -7.27 -19.07
CA PRO A 698 11.09 -8.25 -19.58
C PRO A 698 12.36 -8.34 -18.72
N ALA A 699 12.90 -7.21 -18.26
CA ALA A 699 14.08 -7.19 -17.40
C ALA A 699 13.85 -7.84 -16.03
N ARG A 700 12.60 -7.86 -15.54
CA ARG A 700 12.22 -8.60 -14.35
C ARG A 700 12.08 -10.09 -14.62
N LEU A 701 11.45 -10.45 -15.74
CA LEU A 701 11.23 -11.85 -16.14
C LEU A 701 12.54 -12.56 -16.56
N SER A 702 13.61 -11.82 -16.84
CA SER A 702 14.94 -12.40 -17.09
C SER A 702 15.71 -12.73 -15.80
N GLN A 703 15.17 -12.42 -14.62
CA GLN A 703 15.81 -12.66 -13.31
C GLN A 703 15.29 -13.92 -12.62
N ASP A 704 14.69 -14.83 -13.36
CA ASP A 704 14.10 -16.06 -12.84
C ASP A 704 15.18 -17.07 -12.46
N MET A 705 14.83 -18.05 -11.61
CA MET A 705 15.73 -19.17 -11.34
C MET A 705 16.00 -19.93 -12.63
N GLU A 706 17.24 -20.41 -12.83
CA GLU A 706 17.58 -21.24 -14.00
C GLU A 706 16.73 -22.51 -14.07
N SER A 707 16.30 -23.04 -12.92
CA SER A 707 15.42 -24.20 -12.80
C SER A 707 13.94 -23.88 -12.98
N SER A 708 13.54 -22.60 -13.07
CA SER A 708 12.13 -22.25 -13.22
C SER A 708 11.57 -22.71 -14.56
N PRO A 709 10.35 -23.26 -14.56
CA PRO A 709 9.75 -23.79 -15.78
C PRO A 709 9.46 -22.67 -16.78
N LEU A 710 9.76 -22.93 -18.06
CA LEU A 710 9.43 -22.03 -19.17
C LEU A 710 7.93 -22.07 -19.54
N SER A 711 7.19 -23.08 -19.08
CA SER A 711 5.76 -23.20 -19.30
C SER A 711 4.96 -22.41 -18.26
N LEU A 712 3.79 -21.91 -18.66
CA LEU A 712 2.90 -21.20 -17.73
C LEU A 712 2.45 -22.13 -16.60
N THR A 713 2.79 -21.79 -15.36
CA THR A 713 2.36 -22.51 -14.17
C THR A 713 2.08 -21.55 -13.02
N LEU A 714 1.24 -21.96 -12.08
CA LEU A 714 0.99 -21.20 -10.84
C LEU A 714 1.63 -21.89 -9.62
N ASP A 715 2.37 -22.97 -9.83
CA ASP A 715 3.10 -23.64 -8.77
C ASP A 715 4.35 -22.84 -8.39
N GLY A 716 4.31 -22.16 -7.24
CA GLY A 716 5.42 -21.33 -6.78
C GLY A 716 6.61 -22.10 -6.19
N TYR A 717 6.53 -23.43 -6.10
CA TYR A 717 7.64 -24.30 -5.69
C TYR A 717 8.34 -25.00 -6.84
N SER A 718 7.84 -24.89 -8.07
CA SER A 718 8.40 -25.61 -9.22
C SER A 718 9.88 -25.32 -9.44
N TRP A 719 10.35 -24.13 -9.08
CA TRP A 719 11.77 -23.78 -9.16
C TRP A 719 12.67 -24.65 -8.28
N MET A 720 12.14 -25.28 -7.22
CA MET A 720 12.92 -26.17 -6.36
C MET A 720 13.22 -27.51 -7.04
N GLU A 721 12.50 -27.87 -8.12
CA GLU A 721 12.78 -29.06 -8.93
C GLU A 721 14.11 -28.87 -9.68
N GLY A 722 15.19 -29.44 -9.13
CA GLY A 722 16.54 -29.26 -9.68
C GLY A 722 17.15 -27.88 -9.40
N GLY A 723 16.48 -27.03 -8.61
CA GLY A 723 16.99 -25.73 -8.19
C GLY A 723 18.16 -25.86 -7.21
N SER A 724 19.18 -25.03 -7.39
CA SER A 724 20.32 -24.95 -6.48
C SER A 724 20.94 -23.55 -6.45
N ILE A 725 21.67 -23.26 -5.37
CA ILE A 725 22.52 -22.07 -5.24
C ILE A 725 23.92 -22.45 -4.80
N GLN A 726 24.89 -21.56 -5.03
CA GLN A 726 26.18 -21.63 -4.36
C GLN A 726 26.17 -20.71 -3.12
N ASN A 727 26.59 -21.26 -1.98
CA ASN A 727 26.80 -20.47 -0.77
C ASN A 727 28.11 -19.66 -0.86
N ALA A 728 28.43 -18.92 0.20
CA ALA A 728 29.62 -18.07 0.24
C ALA A 728 30.95 -18.84 0.21
N THR A 729 30.96 -20.12 0.61
CA THR A 729 32.13 -21.00 0.61
C THR A 729 32.28 -21.79 -0.70
N GLY A 730 31.31 -21.68 -1.62
CA GLY A 730 31.30 -22.34 -2.92
C GLY A 730 30.59 -23.71 -2.92
N ASP A 731 30.01 -24.13 -1.80
CA ASP A 731 29.21 -25.35 -1.73
C ASP A 731 27.86 -25.16 -2.43
N THR A 732 27.42 -26.22 -3.09
CA THR A 732 26.11 -26.26 -3.74
C THR A 732 25.03 -26.65 -2.74
N ILE A 733 24.04 -25.79 -2.56
CA ILE A 733 22.81 -26.05 -1.80
C ILE A 733 21.72 -26.44 -2.79
N SER A 734 21.24 -27.69 -2.74
CA SER A 734 20.11 -28.16 -3.54
C SER A 734 18.79 -28.09 -2.78
N PHE A 735 17.73 -27.67 -3.46
CA PHE A 735 16.38 -27.53 -2.85
C PHE A 735 15.44 -28.71 -3.17
N GLY A 736 15.88 -29.72 -3.94
CA GLY A 736 15.04 -30.87 -4.27
C GLY A 736 14.64 -31.69 -3.03
N GLY A 737 15.55 -31.83 -2.06
CA GLY A 737 15.25 -32.47 -0.78
C GLY A 737 14.27 -31.67 0.09
N ASP A 738 14.40 -30.34 0.08
CA ASP A 738 13.47 -29.45 0.78
C ASP A 738 12.06 -29.55 0.18
N LEU A 739 11.95 -29.60 -1.14
CA LEU A 739 10.66 -29.80 -1.83
C LEU A 739 9.98 -31.09 -1.38
N ALA A 740 10.70 -32.22 -1.39
CA ALA A 740 10.17 -33.50 -0.95
C ALA A 740 9.73 -33.47 0.54
N ALA A 741 10.49 -32.77 1.40
CA ALA A 741 10.13 -32.60 2.80
C ALA A 741 8.87 -31.74 2.97
N ILE A 742 8.74 -30.65 2.22
CA ILE A 742 7.56 -29.77 2.21
C ILE A 742 6.31 -30.57 1.78
N GLU A 743 6.40 -31.34 0.71
CA GLU A 743 5.30 -32.18 0.23
C GLU A 743 4.91 -33.24 1.25
N TRP A 744 5.89 -33.93 1.83
CA TRP A 744 5.65 -34.93 2.86
C TRP A 744 4.96 -34.33 4.09
N LEU A 745 5.45 -33.19 4.58
CA LEU A 745 4.86 -32.51 5.74
C LEU A 745 3.43 -32.07 5.47
N ASN A 746 3.15 -31.47 4.30
CA ASN A 746 1.80 -31.06 3.92
C ASN A 746 0.82 -32.24 3.77
N MET A 747 1.30 -33.43 3.42
CA MET A 747 0.46 -34.64 3.27
C MET A 747 0.28 -35.42 4.58
N ASN A 748 1.25 -35.40 5.49
CA ASN A 748 1.31 -36.32 6.63
C ASN A 748 1.18 -35.64 8.00
N THR A 749 1.13 -34.31 8.05
CA THR A 749 1.07 -33.55 9.31
C THR A 749 -0.32 -32.96 9.53
N SER A 750 -0.77 -32.98 10.78
CA SER A 750 -2.00 -32.32 11.22
C SER A 750 -1.74 -31.51 12.48
N GLY A 751 -2.54 -30.46 12.70
CA GLY A 751 -2.30 -29.49 13.78
C GLY A 751 -1.10 -28.59 13.51
N THR A 752 -0.46 -28.14 14.59
CA THR A 752 0.66 -27.18 14.58
C THR A 752 1.87 -27.72 15.38
N PRO A 753 2.36 -28.93 15.08
CA PRO A 753 3.58 -29.43 15.70
C PRO A 753 4.77 -28.51 15.39
N VAL A 754 5.65 -28.31 16.38
CA VAL A 754 6.83 -27.46 16.23
C VAL A 754 7.87 -28.17 15.39
N LEU A 755 8.45 -27.44 14.43
CA LEU A 755 9.60 -27.89 13.66
C LEU A 755 10.88 -27.14 14.05
N LEU A 756 12.00 -27.79 13.85
CA LEU A 756 13.33 -27.21 13.88
C LEU A 756 13.88 -27.17 12.45
N GLU A 757 14.24 -25.98 11.99
CA GLU A 757 14.96 -25.76 10.75
C GLU A 757 16.03 -24.69 10.96
N ALA A 758 16.90 -24.50 9.97
CA ALA A 758 17.89 -23.43 10.01
C ALA A 758 17.24 -22.04 10.14
N ALA A 759 17.60 -21.30 11.18
CA ALA A 759 17.14 -19.94 11.44
C ALA A 759 17.90 -18.91 10.60
N ILE A 760 17.86 -19.10 9.28
CA ILE A 760 18.37 -18.16 8.29
C ILE A 760 17.15 -17.39 7.74
N GLY A 761 17.26 -16.07 7.58
CA GLY A 761 16.17 -15.30 6.95
C GLY A 761 15.97 -15.66 5.47
N PRO A 762 14.73 -15.62 4.93
CA PRO A 762 14.46 -15.90 3.52
C PRO A 762 15.11 -14.88 2.60
N TYR A 763 15.39 -13.66 3.06
CA TYR A 763 15.78 -12.55 2.19
C TYR A 763 17.03 -12.82 1.33
N ARG A 764 18.03 -13.62 1.75
CA ARG A 764 19.21 -13.92 0.90
C ARG A 764 19.69 -15.37 0.94
N GLY A 765 19.09 -16.21 1.77
CA GLY A 765 19.50 -17.62 1.92
C GLY A 765 18.39 -18.62 1.68
N ASN A 766 17.19 -18.17 1.27
CA ASN A 766 15.97 -18.98 1.29
C ASN A 766 15.75 -19.71 2.62
N GLY A 767 16.24 -19.13 3.72
CA GLY A 767 16.07 -19.74 5.03
C GLY A 767 14.63 -19.62 5.52
N SER A 768 14.29 -20.39 6.56
CA SER A 768 12.91 -20.51 7.05
C SER A 768 11.92 -21.02 5.98
N ARG A 769 12.40 -21.72 4.93
CA ARG A 769 11.57 -22.16 3.80
C ARG A 769 10.55 -23.22 4.18
N ILE A 770 10.86 -24.10 5.13
CA ILE A 770 9.97 -25.21 5.49
C ILE A 770 8.78 -24.68 6.29
N SER A 771 9.02 -23.85 7.30
CA SER A 771 7.93 -23.16 8.03
C SER A 771 7.14 -22.22 7.12
N SER A 772 7.80 -21.52 6.19
CA SER A 772 7.11 -20.69 5.19
C SER A 772 6.18 -21.51 4.30
N ALA A 773 6.60 -22.71 3.92
CA ALA A 773 5.89 -23.54 2.98
C ALA A 773 4.83 -24.45 3.59
N THR A 774 4.89 -24.68 4.89
CA THR A 774 3.94 -25.55 5.60
C THR A 774 3.02 -24.76 6.51
N GLY A 775 3.46 -23.58 6.97
CA GLY A 775 2.78 -22.82 8.03
C GLY A 775 2.96 -23.44 9.41
N LEU A 776 3.84 -24.43 9.57
CA LEU A 776 4.17 -25.01 10.87
C LEU A 776 5.07 -24.07 11.67
N PRO A 777 4.87 -23.96 12.99
CA PRO A 777 5.70 -23.10 13.84
C PRO A 777 7.13 -23.63 13.93
N ALA A 778 8.11 -22.79 13.59
CA ALA A 778 9.53 -23.04 13.83
C ALA A 778 9.96 -22.56 15.23
N VAL A 779 10.96 -23.21 15.84
CA VAL A 779 11.59 -22.72 17.08
C VAL A 779 11.99 -21.25 16.94
N LEU A 780 12.68 -20.94 15.84
CA LEU A 780 12.96 -19.60 15.36
C LEU A 780 13.09 -19.63 13.83
N GLY A 781 12.35 -18.77 13.14
CA GLY A 781 12.50 -18.55 11.69
C GLY A 781 13.41 -17.35 11.41
N TRP A 782 12.90 -16.36 10.67
CA TRP A 782 13.67 -15.14 10.36
C TRP A 782 13.81 -14.22 11.58
N ASP A 783 14.94 -14.34 12.27
CA ASP A 783 15.35 -13.56 13.44
C ASP A 783 15.18 -12.04 13.28
N ARG A 784 15.62 -11.46 12.15
CA ARG A 784 15.51 -10.02 11.90
C ARG A 784 14.05 -9.57 11.78
N HIS A 785 13.18 -10.41 11.22
CA HIS A 785 11.76 -10.08 11.16
C HIS A 785 11.08 -10.25 12.52
N GLN A 786 11.57 -11.15 13.38
CA GLN A 786 11.11 -11.29 14.76
C GLN A 786 11.54 -10.09 15.62
N SER A 787 12.75 -9.55 15.45
CA SER A 787 13.21 -8.35 16.17
C SER A 787 12.50 -7.06 15.74
N GLN A 788 11.83 -7.07 14.59
CA GLN A 788 10.93 -6.00 14.14
C GLN A 788 9.53 -6.10 14.75
N GLN A 789 9.19 -7.20 15.43
CA GLN A 789 7.88 -7.41 16.05
C GLN A 789 7.96 -7.54 17.57
N ARG A 790 9.12 -7.91 18.10
CA ARG A 790 9.31 -8.25 19.50
C ARG A 790 10.63 -7.64 19.97
N TYR A 791 10.74 -7.43 21.28
CA TYR A 791 12.03 -7.12 21.90
C TYR A 791 12.91 -8.37 21.93
N GLU A 792 14.21 -8.20 22.14
CA GLU A 792 15.22 -9.27 22.10
C GLU A 792 14.94 -10.46 23.04
N GLN A 793 13.99 -10.34 23.97
CA GLN A 793 13.61 -11.40 24.90
C GLN A 793 13.38 -12.74 24.16
N GLY A 794 14.31 -13.66 24.37
CA GLY A 794 14.27 -15.02 23.83
C GLY A 794 14.67 -15.19 22.36
N ILE A 795 14.86 -14.14 21.55
CA ILE A 795 15.29 -14.30 20.15
C ILE A 795 16.73 -14.81 20.11
N SER A 796 17.66 -14.09 20.75
CA SER A 796 19.08 -14.45 20.79
C SER A 796 19.29 -15.82 21.45
N HIS A 797 18.53 -16.11 22.52
CA HIS A 797 18.58 -17.41 23.20
C HIS A 797 18.05 -18.56 22.32
N ARG A 798 16.95 -18.35 21.61
CA ARG A 798 16.44 -19.34 20.64
C ARG A 798 17.43 -19.57 19.51
N MET A 799 18.06 -18.51 18.98
CA MET A 799 19.10 -18.65 17.97
C MET A 799 20.23 -19.55 18.46
N GLN A 800 20.75 -19.28 19.68
CA GLN A 800 21.77 -20.11 20.32
C GLN A 800 21.31 -21.56 20.51
N ASP A 801 20.07 -21.79 20.93
CA ASP A 801 19.52 -23.13 21.07
C ASP A 801 19.42 -23.85 19.72
N VAL A 802 18.96 -23.17 18.67
CA VAL A 802 18.87 -23.76 17.32
C VAL A 802 20.29 -24.10 16.82
N GLU A 803 21.26 -23.19 16.94
CA GLU A 803 22.67 -23.45 16.62
C GLU A 803 23.24 -24.63 17.42
N ALA A 804 22.99 -24.68 18.73
CA ALA A 804 23.45 -25.77 19.59
C ALA A 804 22.87 -27.12 19.18
N ILE A 805 21.60 -27.17 18.76
CA ILE A 805 20.98 -28.43 18.31
C ILE A 805 21.67 -28.98 17.05
N TYR A 806 22.03 -28.13 16.09
CA TYR A 806 22.71 -28.59 14.88
C TYR A 806 24.20 -28.87 15.08
N ASN A 807 24.89 -28.06 15.89
CA ASN A 807 26.37 -28.09 15.97
C ASN A 807 26.93 -28.91 17.13
N SER A 808 26.20 -29.02 18.24
CA SER A 808 26.69 -29.74 19.41
C SER A 808 26.89 -31.22 19.09
N THR A 809 27.78 -31.89 19.79
CA THR A 809 27.91 -33.36 19.78
C THR A 809 27.31 -34.01 21.02
N ASP A 810 26.85 -33.21 22.00
CA ASP A 810 26.23 -33.66 23.24
C ASP A 810 24.74 -34.03 23.04
N PRO A 811 24.35 -35.31 23.10
CA PRO A 811 22.98 -35.74 22.89
C PRO A 811 22.01 -35.26 23.97
N ASP A 812 22.45 -35.10 25.22
CA ASP A 812 21.58 -34.72 26.34
C ASP A 812 21.20 -33.24 26.24
N ALA A 813 22.18 -32.38 25.94
CA ALA A 813 21.94 -30.96 25.68
C ALA A 813 20.99 -30.76 24.48
N LYS A 814 21.14 -31.55 23.41
CA LYS A 814 20.21 -31.51 22.26
C LYS A 814 18.79 -31.92 22.67
N LEU A 815 18.66 -33.01 23.42
CA LEU A 815 17.36 -33.52 23.84
C LEU A 815 16.64 -32.54 24.78
N GLU A 816 17.38 -31.87 25.67
CA GLU A 816 16.83 -30.82 26.53
C GLU A 816 16.30 -29.64 25.70
N ALA A 817 17.09 -29.14 24.74
CA ALA A 817 16.69 -28.03 23.89
C ALA A 817 15.48 -28.39 23.01
N LEU A 818 15.41 -29.61 22.45
CA LEU A 818 14.26 -30.10 21.68
C LEU A 818 13.00 -30.18 22.54
N ARG A 819 13.10 -30.68 23.79
CA ARG A 819 11.97 -30.76 24.73
C ARG A 819 11.47 -29.39 25.15
N ARG A 820 12.36 -28.41 25.31
CA ARG A 820 12.02 -27.03 25.71
C ARG A 820 11.01 -26.38 24.78
N TYR A 821 11.07 -26.69 23.48
CA TYR A 821 10.19 -26.13 22.46
C TYR A 821 9.15 -27.11 21.91
N ASP A 822 9.01 -28.30 22.51
CA ASP A 822 8.12 -29.35 22.03
C ASP A 822 8.35 -29.71 20.54
N VAL A 823 9.62 -29.81 20.13
CA VAL A 823 9.99 -30.07 18.73
C VAL A 823 9.56 -31.48 18.33
N ARG A 824 8.76 -31.56 17.27
CA ARG A 824 8.29 -32.83 16.69
C ARG A 824 9.06 -33.24 15.44
N TYR A 825 9.44 -32.26 14.62
CA TYR A 825 10.15 -32.50 13.36
C TYR A 825 11.46 -31.74 13.34
N VAL A 826 12.53 -32.40 12.90
CA VAL A 826 13.85 -31.78 12.69
C VAL A 826 14.19 -31.90 11.21
N ILE A 827 14.43 -30.77 10.57
CA ILE A 827 14.84 -30.72 9.17
C ILE A 827 16.35 -30.94 9.10
N VAL A 828 16.78 -31.78 8.15
CA VAL A 828 18.20 -32.04 7.88
C VAL A 828 18.40 -32.04 6.36
N GLY A 829 18.54 -30.84 5.77
CA GLY A 829 18.85 -30.63 4.37
C GLY A 829 20.25 -30.07 4.15
N ASP A 830 20.55 -29.69 2.90
CA ASP A 830 21.81 -29.03 2.55
C ASP A 830 21.96 -27.69 3.29
N VAL A 831 20.86 -26.93 3.39
CA VAL A 831 20.83 -25.67 4.15
C VAL A 831 21.29 -25.91 5.58
N GLU A 832 20.71 -26.88 6.30
CA GLU A 832 21.10 -27.18 7.69
C GLU A 832 22.53 -27.71 7.83
N ARG A 833 23.03 -28.48 6.86
CA ARG A 833 24.41 -29.01 6.88
C ARG A 833 25.46 -27.91 6.72
N TYR A 834 25.17 -26.92 5.88
CA TYR A 834 26.05 -25.77 5.64
C TYR A 834 25.69 -24.56 6.51
N TRP A 835 24.72 -24.69 7.41
CA TRP A 835 24.29 -23.59 8.28
C TRP A 835 25.34 -23.21 9.32
N ASN A 836 26.39 -24.02 9.51
CA ASN A 836 27.50 -23.72 10.42
C ASN A 836 28.82 -24.28 9.91
N SER A 837 29.37 -23.63 8.89
CA SER A 837 30.77 -23.78 8.45
C SER A 837 31.42 -22.42 8.25
#